data_AF-A0A1F3SUW5-F1
#
_entry.id   AF-A0A1F3SUW5-F1
#
_cell.length_a   1.000
_cell.length_b   1.000
_cell.length_c   1.000
_cell.angle_alpha   90.00
_cell.angle_beta   90.00
_cell.angle_gamma   90.00
#
_symmetry.space_group_name_H-M   'P 1'
#
loop_
_entity.id
_entity.type
_entity.pdbx_description
1 polymer ?
#
loop_
_entity_poly.entity_id
_entity_poly.type
_entity_poly.pdbx_seq_one_letter_code
_entity_poly.pdbx_strand_id
1 'polypeptide(L)'
;MRAIKIFIFFILLFSVPPVWAAGNQALFSQYESVAEQLRQHLNQFEANCAPHMEVSAVEECKTLANRITNEEQRFNELEASIRTHFNPMVNCERVEATESYDELVTESARAVNGLSCSEEEKARTSASCAKEVGCAVGSSLLGVASSGYELLAQFIPSLPTDCINSDNNCMTHIVTALLKSVWSLITGVWDLIKMAGSWAGDRIVDLYHWAVGAEDATTNAQLAVDQLSESQFDQIKRDPVAFFKNLFNVLWEGIKEWLKTDIFCEQWQGAPHFGTCVKPYTDFDCMSCRTMIAGTCAAAGVIVAEVVPSFLTGGGLAAVKWGSKGASGFAKFIKASKAFRTVVTHVDDLSHLKAIRTMARIGETVTRTITRTRTVVRFVVEPALNLLKRSFRAVSRRMRNLRNTSAYAATMRRVQWFKNTRVVRLMSELNSAHTRLHRAVFHAGESLVDSTVERVALRRGARALTTEARIALRTSPEAHAFKEAYQHFRVNSNNEEFLRLMDAPLPPGKKAIFFDVENSVLKPLNDFVLEDKGLADAVNGLFYKSFMDRIAKNPELASKLSATYSDYKSIRLMLAATDGDEAALVRRLLSETYSATVAEFSSTLEAAKLGGLWQNFQGPLGNPRTWFLAGSGQTSIEANMAARAARAEARVQPHVPMANFSDQLARYYQEFHQMENLRGTLEGIEILKTKGIMQAVEGGKHILSRETIEVLRKIRRADFASESAYRTAIQSRMKKLFAVQIEDHVIDGMTRYFDGIDGFSPPIFSAGRTPMPFDQATRGIVSVDFAGLGTDNAYETMRALARVESKGVEAGPLVDTAFRDAKAAQDLVTSRVEAAKISFNQTARRIGGEGSTYFSGDDGMFFPTQSFSQPQRHALVSELGRTNPGQFRVTFVESHFPDGTPIPPKLNSQMVVKAENLEKSMRKMFVGSGSSHLIPPTRANQLMAAVEFYPTNIAGAGRFNLFLGGNITDQERRIMERAFRMVVAQEHRLNTAGTVFLPPAVGAAEILLTPVPAN
;
A
#
# COMPACT_ATOMS: atom_id res chain seq x y z
N MET A 1 32.23 -22.18 -3.20
CA MET A 1 31.91 -22.61 -1.81
C MET A 1 32.94 -23.58 -1.22
N ARG A 2 33.38 -24.63 -1.92
CA ARG A 2 34.35 -25.63 -1.40
C ARG A 2 35.73 -25.02 -1.08
N ALA A 3 36.29 -24.20 -1.96
CA ALA A 3 37.53 -23.44 -1.71
C ALA A 3 37.43 -22.44 -0.53
N ILE A 4 36.22 -21.91 -0.27
CA ILE A 4 35.96 -21.00 0.85
C ILE A 4 35.96 -21.76 2.18
N LYS A 5 35.47 -23.00 2.22
CA LYS A 5 35.54 -23.85 3.42
C LYS A 5 37.00 -24.22 3.75
N ILE A 6 37.79 -24.58 2.74
CA ILE A 6 39.23 -24.87 2.87
C ILE A 6 39.98 -23.64 3.41
N PHE A 7 39.67 -22.44 2.89
CA PHE A 7 40.29 -21.19 3.31
C PHE A 7 39.90 -20.75 4.75
N ILE A 8 38.64 -20.90 5.13
CA ILE A 8 38.16 -20.58 6.49
C ILE A 8 38.77 -21.53 7.54
N PHE A 9 38.93 -22.81 7.21
CA PHE A 9 39.54 -23.79 8.11
C PHE A 9 41.06 -23.57 8.27
N PHE A 10 41.74 -23.17 7.19
CA PHE A 10 43.15 -22.72 7.24
C PHE A 10 43.34 -21.55 8.21
N ILE A 11 42.42 -20.58 8.23
CA ILE A 11 42.49 -19.43 9.14
C ILE A 11 42.28 -19.85 10.60
N LEU A 12 41.37 -20.81 10.87
CA LEU A 12 41.13 -21.32 12.22
C LEU A 12 42.34 -22.08 12.78
N LEU A 13 43.06 -22.81 11.94
CA LEU A 13 44.30 -23.52 12.27
C LEU A 13 45.43 -22.59 12.74
N PHE A 14 45.58 -21.42 12.12
CA PHE A 14 46.60 -20.43 12.49
C PHE A 14 46.27 -19.60 13.74
N SER A 15 45.08 -19.79 14.31
CA SER A 15 44.65 -19.16 15.57
C SER A 15 44.87 -20.02 16.82
N VAL A 16 45.41 -21.23 16.69
CA VAL A 16 45.70 -22.11 17.84
C VAL A 16 47.07 -21.72 18.47
N PRO A 17 47.17 -21.52 19.80
CA PRO A 17 48.41 -21.11 20.46
C PRO A 17 49.57 -22.11 20.26
N PRO A 18 50.85 -21.65 20.17
CA PRO A 18 52.01 -22.50 19.85
C PRO A 18 52.25 -23.70 20.79
N VAL A 19 51.78 -23.63 22.03
CA VAL A 19 51.96 -24.66 23.06
C VAL A 19 51.16 -25.94 22.74
N TRP A 20 50.11 -25.85 21.92
CA TRP A 20 49.26 -26.98 21.54
C TRP A 20 49.70 -27.71 20.26
N ALA A 21 50.51 -27.06 19.42
CA ALA A 21 51.02 -27.65 18.18
C ALA A 21 52.01 -28.80 18.43
N ALA A 22 52.68 -28.83 19.60
CA ALA A 22 53.69 -29.84 19.94
C ALA A 22 53.09 -31.23 20.26
N GLY A 23 51.87 -31.30 20.80
CA GLY A 23 51.24 -32.58 21.18
C GLY A 23 50.50 -33.31 20.04
N ASN A 24 50.25 -32.62 18.92
CA ASN A 24 49.38 -33.10 17.83
C ASN A 24 50.03 -32.98 16.45
N GLN A 25 51.36 -32.85 16.39
CA GLN A 25 52.12 -32.60 15.16
C GLN A 25 51.88 -33.65 14.06
N ALA A 26 51.66 -34.92 14.45
CA ALA A 26 51.34 -35.99 13.51
C ALA A 26 49.98 -35.79 12.84
N LEU A 27 48.96 -35.38 13.59
CA LEU A 27 47.60 -35.13 13.08
C LEU A 27 47.59 -33.93 12.13
N PHE A 28 48.34 -32.87 12.46
CA PHE A 28 48.48 -31.68 11.62
C PHE A 28 49.28 -31.96 10.34
N SER A 29 50.37 -32.75 10.41
CA SER A 29 51.14 -33.14 9.23
C SER A 29 50.32 -34.03 8.28
N GLN A 30 49.48 -34.92 8.82
CA GLN A 30 48.57 -35.74 8.03
C GLN A 30 47.50 -34.90 7.34
N TYR A 31 47.01 -33.84 8.01
CA TYR A 31 46.06 -32.88 7.44
C TYR A 31 46.68 -32.05 6.30
N GLU A 32 47.87 -31.49 6.51
CA GLU A 32 48.58 -30.70 5.48
C GLU A 32 48.85 -31.54 4.23
N SER A 33 49.23 -32.80 4.40
CA SER A 33 49.47 -33.74 3.29
C SER A 33 48.21 -33.98 2.45
N VAL A 34 47.06 -34.26 3.08
CA VAL A 34 45.78 -34.47 2.37
C VAL A 34 45.30 -33.18 1.69
N ALA A 35 45.45 -32.03 2.35
CA ALA A 35 45.07 -30.74 1.78
C ALA A 35 45.91 -30.38 0.54
N GLU A 36 47.21 -30.66 0.56
CA GLU A 36 48.09 -30.39 -0.59
C GLU A 36 47.82 -31.36 -1.75
N GLN A 37 47.57 -32.64 -1.48
CA GLN A 37 47.18 -33.61 -2.51
C GLN A 37 45.85 -33.24 -3.19
N LEU A 38 44.86 -32.81 -2.40
CA LEU A 38 43.57 -32.35 -2.92
C LEU A 38 43.73 -31.10 -3.79
N ARG A 39 44.58 -30.15 -3.37
CA ARG A 39 44.91 -28.95 -4.15
C ARG A 39 45.57 -29.30 -5.49
N GLN A 40 46.51 -30.24 -5.50
CA GLN A 40 47.19 -30.68 -6.71
C GLN A 40 46.23 -31.36 -7.69
N HIS A 41 45.36 -32.25 -7.22
CA HIS A 41 44.37 -32.90 -8.08
C HIS A 41 43.34 -31.92 -8.66
N LEU A 42 42.88 -30.94 -7.87
CA LEU A 42 41.95 -29.90 -8.34
C LEU A 42 42.58 -29.01 -9.43
N ASN A 43 43.83 -28.60 -9.26
CA ASN A 43 44.55 -27.82 -10.27
C ASN A 43 44.77 -28.63 -11.56
N GLN A 44 45.07 -29.92 -11.46
CA GLN A 44 45.17 -30.81 -12.62
C GLN A 44 43.81 -30.96 -13.32
N PHE A 45 42.71 -31.01 -12.58
CA PHE A 45 41.37 -31.13 -13.15
C PHE A 45 40.96 -29.87 -13.90
N GLU A 46 41.23 -28.70 -13.33
CA GLU A 46 40.95 -27.43 -13.99
C GLU A 46 41.81 -27.23 -15.24
N ALA A 47 43.09 -27.60 -15.19
CA ALA A 47 43.99 -27.48 -16.33
C ALA A 47 43.67 -28.45 -17.47
N ASN A 48 43.35 -29.71 -17.15
CA ASN A 48 43.28 -30.78 -18.14
C ASN A 48 41.85 -31.14 -18.56
N CYS A 49 40.84 -30.87 -17.71
CA CYS A 49 39.46 -31.33 -17.93
C CYS A 49 38.47 -30.21 -18.22
N ALA A 50 38.64 -29.03 -17.62
CA ALA A 50 37.72 -27.90 -17.84
C ALA A 50 37.68 -27.39 -19.30
N PRO A 51 38.78 -27.39 -20.08
CA PRO A 51 38.76 -26.91 -21.47
C PRO A 51 38.20 -27.90 -22.50
N HIS A 52 38.12 -29.21 -22.18
CA HIS A 52 37.89 -30.29 -23.14
C HIS A 52 36.59 -31.07 -22.91
N MET A 53 35.50 -30.39 -22.54
CA MET A 53 34.20 -31.03 -22.28
C MET A 53 33.57 -31.76 -23.47
N GLU A 54 34.16 -31.70 -24.67
CA GLU A 54 33.72 -32.47 -25.84
C GLU A 54 34.63 -33.69 -26.13
N VAL A 55 34.15 -34.83 -25.62
CA VAL A 55 34.21 -36.21 -26.16
C VAL A 55 35.50 -37.04 -26.03
N SER A 56 36.74 -36.54 -26.00
CA SER A 56 37.92 -37.44 -25.92
C SER A 56 38.67 -37.53 -24.58
N ALA A 57 38.43 -36.62 -23.63
CA ALA A 57 39.13 -36.60 -22.33
C ALA A 57 38.37 -37.31 -21.18
N VAL A 58 37.28 -38.01 -21.50
CA VAL A 58 36.27 -38.43 -20.51
C VAL A 58 36.85 -39.37 -19.44
N GLU A 59 37.79 -40.26 -19.78
CA GLU A 59 38.22 -41.30 -18.84
C GLU A 59 39.35 -40.86 -17.90
N GLU A 60 40.30 -40.03 -18.37
CA GLU A 60 41.30 -39.40 -17.50
C GLU A 60 40.64 -38.41 -16.54
N CYS A 61 39.63 -37.66 -16.99
CA CYS A 61 38.91 -36.70 -16.17
C CYS A 61 38.01 -37.37 -15.13
N LYS A 62 37.39 -38.51 -15.44
CA LYS A 62 36.72 -39.35 -14.44
C LYS A 62 37.70 -39.90 -13.41
N THR A 63 38.86 -40.38 -13.85
CA THR A 63 39.90 -40.89 -12.94
C THR A 63 40.36 -39.79 -11.97
N LEU A 64 40.55 -38.57 -12.47
CA LEU A 64 40.97 -37.45 -11.65
C LEU A 64 39.85 -36.93 -10.72
N ALA A 65 38.60 -36.92 -11.17
CA ALA A 65 37.44 -36.63 -10.34
C ALA A 65 37.27 -37.65 -9.19
N ASN A 66 37.52 -38.93 -9.45
CA ASN A 66 37.50 -39.98 -8.43
C ASN A 66 38.62 -39.80 -7.40
N ARG A 67 39.84 -39.41 -7.83
CA ARG A 67 40.94 -39.06 -6.91
C ARG A 67 40.61 -37.86 -6.03
N ILE A 68 39.98 -36.82 -6.59
CA ILE A 68 39.51 -35.65 -5.82
C ILE A 68 38.48 -36.09 -4.77
N THR A 69 37.53 -36.93 -5.16
CA THR A 69 36.47 -37.42 -4.25
C THR A 69 37.06 -38.24 -3.09
N ASN A 70 38.04 -39.11 -3.37
CA ASN A 70 38.71 -39.90 -2.33
C ASN A 70 39.51 -39.03 -1.35
N GLU A 71 40.21 -38.00 -1.83
CA GLU A 71 40.93 -37.07 -0.94
C GLU A 71 39.98 -36.14 -0.17
N GLU A 72 38.84 -35.75 -0.75
CA GLU A 72 37.77 -35.05 -0.01
C GLU A 72 37.22 -35.92 1.13
N GLN A 73 37.05 -37.23 0.91
CA GLN A 73 36.59 -38.14 1.96
C GLN A 73 37.60 -38.25 3.10
N ARG A 74 38.89 -38.46 2.79
CA ARG A 74 39.97 -38.52 3.80
C ARG A 74 40.07 -37.22 4.59
N PHE A 75 39.86 -36.08 3.94
CA PHE A 75 39.86 -34.77 4.59
C PHE A 75 38.69 -34.62 5.58
N ASN A 76 37.49 -35.06 5.21
CA ASN A 76 36.31 -35.01 6.08
C ASN A 76 36.44 -35.95 7.29
N GLU A 77 37.02 -37.14 7.09
CA GLU A 77 37.32 -38.08 8.18
C GLU A 77 38.33 -37.48 9.19
N LEU A 78 39.34 -36.76 8.70
CA LEU A 78 40.30 -36.07 9.56
C LEU A 78 39.66 -34.88 10.30
N GLU A 79 38.76 -34.12 9.65
CA GLU A 79 38.02 -33.02 10.30
C GLU A 79 37.13 -33.54 11.44
N ALA A 80 36.44 -34.67 11.22
CA ALA A 80 35.63 -35.31 12.25
C ALA A 80 36.49 -35.77 13.44
N SER A 81 37.66 -36.36 13.17
CA SER A 81 38.59 -36.81 14.20
C SER A 81 39.12 -35.64 15.05
N ILE A 82 39.48 -34.52 14.40
CA ILE A 82 39.86 -33.27 15.08
C ILE A 82 38.71 -32.75 15.94
N ARG A 83 37.50 -32.64 15.38
CA ARG A 83 36.34 -32.09 16.11
C ARG A 83 36.00 -32.88 17.37
N THR A 84 36.12 -34.20 17.31
CA THR A 84 35.85 -35.09 18.46
C THR A 84 36.89 -34.90 19.57
N HIS A 85 38.13 -34.54 19.21
CA HIS A 85 39.24 -34.34 20.14
C HIS A 85 39.14 -33.03 20.95
N PHE A 86 38.41 -32.01 20.48
CA PHE A 86 38.42 -30.65 21.07
C PHE A 86 37.14 -30.25 21.83
N ASN A 87 36.08 -31.06 21.81
CA ASN A 87 34.76 -30.68 22.33
C ASN A 87 34.62 -30.55 23.89
N PRO A 88 35.43 -31.19 24.76
CA PRO A 88 35.21 -31.11 26.21
C PRO A 88 35.63 -29.80 26.91
N MET A 89 36.33 -28.87 26.25
CA MET A 89 37.09 -27.80 26.94
C MET A 89 36.41 -26.42 27.01
N VAL A 90 35.11 -26.30 26.70
CA VAL A 90 34.40 -25.01 26.70
C VAL A 90 33.21 -25.05 27.67
N ASN A 91 33.49 -24.96 28.98
CA ASN A 91 32.51 -24.58 29.99
C ASN A 91 33.22 -23.91 31.19
N CYS A 92 32.83 -22.69 31.55
CA CYS A 92 33.22 -22.01 32.78
C CYS A 92 32.04 -21.22 33.36
N GLU A 93 31.74 -21.46 34.64
CA GLU A 93 30.74 -20.80 35.49
C GLU A 93 31.30 -19.58 36.27
N ARG A 94 30.43 -18.66 36.73
CA ARG A 94 30.58 -17.98 38.06
C ARG A 94 29.37 -17.13 38.53
N VAL A 95 28.85 -17.50 39.72
CA VAL A 95 28.72 -16.79 41.04
C VAL A 95 27.87 -15.50 41.25
N GLU A 96 27.22 -15.48 42.42
CA GLU A 96 26.11 -14.69 43.00
C GLU A 96 26.50 -13.46 43.86
N ALA A 97 25.52 -12.59 44.18
CA ALA A 97 25.46 -11.74 45.41
C ALA A 97 24.03 -11.18 45.66
N THR A 98 23.72 -10.89 46.93
CA THR A 98 22.40 -10.87 47.62
C THR A 98 21.92 -9.49 48.16
N GLU A 99 20.62 -9.46 48.54
CA GLU A 99 20.00 -8.90 49.78
C GLU A 99 19.18 -7.56 49.85
N SER A 100 18.02 -7.73 50.53
CA SER A 100 17.24 -6.83 51.43
C SER A 100 16.23 -5.80 50.90
N TYR A 101 14.93 -6.00 51.20
CA TYR A 101 13.94 -4.95 51.57
C TYR A 101 12.57 -5.55 52.01
N ASP A 102 12.53 -6.36 53.09
CA ASP A 102 11.31 -7.09 53.54
C ASP A 102 10.68 -6.55 54.85
N GLU A 103 11.05 -5.35 55.30
CA GLU A 103 10.69 -4.87 56.66
C GLU A 103 9.78 -3.63 56.71
N LEU A 104 9.07 -3.30 55.63
CA LEU A 104 8.18 -2.11 55.60
C LEU A 104 6.70 -2.41 55.27
N VAL A 105 6.29 -3.68 55.23
CA VAL A 105 4.94 -4.10 54.80
C VAL A 105 4.07 -4.57 55.98
N THR A 106 4.63 -4.72 57.18
CA THR A 106 3.98 -5.49 58.26
C THR A 106 3.14 -4.65 59.24
N GLU A 107 3.07 -3.32 59.12
CA GLU A 107 2.46 -2.47 60.17
C GLU A 107 1.18 -1.70 59.81
N SER A 108 0.69 -1.77 58.56
CA SER A 108 -0.59 -1.14 58.18
C SER A 108 -1.79 -2.08 58.29
N ALA A 109 -1.56 -3.36 58.58
CA ALA A 109 -2.55 -4.44 58.53
C ALA A 109 -3.40 -4.62 59.80
N ARG A 110 -3.40 -3.68 60.77
CA ARG A 110 -4.04 -3.92 62.08
C ARG A 110 -5.10 -2.93 62.57
N ALA A 111 -5.58 -1.98 61.76
CA ALA A 111 -6.56 -0.99 62.25
C ALA A 111 -7.82 -0.77 61.38
N VAL A 112 -8.17 -1.70 60.48
CA VAL A 112 -9.49 -1.71 59.80
C VAL A 112 -10.04 -3.14 59.72
N ASN A 113 -9.99 -3.86 60.84
CA ASN A 113 -10.78 -5.07 61.04
C ASN A 113 -12.07 -4.68 61.76
N GLY A 114 -13.14 -4.52 60.99
CA GLY A 114 -14.45 -4.22 61.54
C GLY A 114 -15.50 -4.08 60.45
N LEU A 115 -15.52 -5.06 59.53
CA LEU A 115 -16.52 -5.42 58.51
C LEU A 115 -15.79 -5.89 57.25
N SER A 116 -15.13 -7.04 57.32
CA SER A 116 -14.60 -7.73 56.14
C SER A 116 -15.27 -9.11 56.09
N CYS A 117 -15.87 -9.48 54.95
CA CYS A 117 -16.42 -10.83 54.78
C CYS A 117 -15.35 -11.86 55.12
N SER A 118 -15.77 -12.93 55.78
CA SER A 118 -14.96 -14.13 55.90
C SER A 118 -14.56 -14.66 54.51
N GLU A 119 -13.40 -15.28 54.39
CA GLU A 119 -12.98 -15.95 53.14
C GLU A 119 -13.98 -17.03 52.70
N GLU A 120 -14.72 -17.63 53.65
CA GLU A 120 -15.83 -18.54 53.36
C GLU A 120 -17.01 -17.84 52.66
N GLU A 121 -17.38 -16.62 53.07
CA GLU A 121 -18.45 -15.86 52.41
C GLU A 121 -18.06 -15.39 51.02
N LYS A 122 -16.79 -15.02 50.80
CA LYS A 122 -16.27 -14.70 49.47
C LYS A 122 -16.30 -15.91 48.53
N ALA A 123 -15.88 -17.07 49.03
CA ALA A 123 -15.92 -18.32 48.25
C ALA A 123 -17.36 -18.74 47.93
N ARG A 124 -18.29 -18.62 48.90
CA ARG A 124 -19.70 -18.95 48.73
C ARG A 124 -20.40 -18.00 47.75
N THR A 125 -20.08 -16.71 47.81
CA THR A 125 -20.62 -15.69 46.89
C THR A 125 -20.10 -15.89 45.45
N SER A 126 -18.80 -16.17 45.28
CA SER A 126 -18.20 -16.49 43.98
C SER A 126 -18.81 -17.74 43.33
N ALA A 127 -19.01 -18.82 44.12
CA ALA A 127 -19.65 -20.04 43.64
C ALA A 127 -21.12 -19.83 43.24
N SER A 128 -21.87 -19.01 44.00
CA SER A 128 -23.26 -18.65 43.63
C SER A 128 -23.35 -17.83 42.35
N CYS A 129 -22.35 -16.98 42.09
CA CYS A 129 -22.30 -16.11 40.91
C CYS A 129 -22.12 -16.90 39.61
N ALA A 130 -21.29 -17.94 39.62
CA ALA A 130 -21.15 -18.85 38.48
C ALA A 130 -22.47 -19.56 38.14
N LYS A 131 -23.27 -19.92 39.16
CA LYS A 131 -24.60 -20.53 38.98
C LYS A 131 -25.61 -19.53 38.43
N GLU A 132 -25.67 -18.31 38.95
CA GLU A 132 -26.60 -17.26 38.51
C GLU A 132 -26.29 -16.77 37.09
N VAL A 133 -25.01 -16.58 36.76
CA VAL A 133 -24.57 -16.30 35.39
C VAL A 133 -24.92 -17.48 34.47
N GLY A 134 -24.67 -18.72 34.89
CA GLY A 134 -25.06 -19.92 34.15
C GLY A 134 -26.56 -19.97 33.83
N CYS A 135 -27.43 -19.62 34.79
CA CYS A 135 -28.88 -19.53 34.55
C CYS A 135 -29.25 -18.38 33.58
N ALA A 136 -28.61 -17.22 33.66
CA ALA A 136 -28.85 -16.09 32.75
C ALA A 136 -28.40 -16.39 31.31
N VAL A 137 -27.27 -17.10 31.16
CA VAL A 137 -26.78 -17.61 29.86
C VAL A 137 -27.75 -18.66 29.30
N GLY A 138 -28.16 -19.63 30.12
CA GLY A 138 -29.05 -20.72 29.71
C GLY A 138 -30.44 -20.24 29.26
N SER A 139 -31.07 -19.34 30.00
CA SER A 139 -32.38 -18.77 29.65
C SER A 139 -32.34 -17.92 28.37
N SER A 140 -31.26 -17.16 28.14
CA SER A 140 -31.09 -16.33 26.94
C SER A 140 -30.89 -17.16 25.66
N LEU A 141 -30.24 -18.33 25.75
CA LEU A 141 -29.97 -19.21 24.62
C LEU A 141 -31.15 -20.10 24.24
N LEU A 142 -32.02 -20.47 25.19
CA LEU A 142 -33.23 -21.26 24.93
C LEU A 142 -34.32 -20.47 24.19
N GLY A 143 -34.27 -19.13 24.22
CA GLY A 143 -35.20 -18.26 23.48
C GLY A 143 -34.94 -18.15 21.97
N VAL A 144 -33.82 -18.68 21.46
CA VAL A 144 -33.42 -18.55 20.05
C VAL A 144 -33.24 -19.94 19.41
N ALA A 145 -34.30 -20.43 18.78
CA ALA A 145 -34.40 -21.64 17.93
C ALA A 145 -34.12 -23.03 18.58
N SER A 146 -35.06 -23.95 18.38
CA SER A 146 -35.11 -25.31 18.96
C SER A 146 -34.02 -26.29 18.48
N SER A 147 -33.15 -25.91 17.55
CA SER A 147 -32.11 -26.79 16.99
C SER A 147 -30.77 -26.78 17.76
N GLY A 148 -30.64 -25.97 18.82
CA GLY A 148 -29.39 -25.85 19.61
C GLY A 148 -29.28 -26.77 20.84
N TYR A 149 -30.37 -27.43 21.25
CA TYR A 149 -30.47 -28.07 22.57
C TYR A 149 -29.58 -29.32 22.73
N GLU A 150 -29.49 -30.18 21.70
CA GLU A 150 -28.68 -31.40 21.74
C GLU A 150 -27.17 -31.11 21.74
N LEU A 151 -26.74 -30.04 21.08
CA LEU A 151 -25.33 -29.64 21.07
C LEU A 151 -24.93 -29.04 22.43
N LEU A 152 -25.83 -28.27 23.07
CA LEU A 152 -25.59 -27.60 24.37
C LEU A 152 -25.52 -28.57 25.56
N ALA A 153 -26.30 -29.65 25.53
CA ALA A 153 -26.26 -30.69 26.57
C ALA A 153 -24.87 -31.37 26.69
N GLN A 154 -24.04 -31.29 25.64
CA GLN A 154 -22.65 -31.77 25.66
C GLN A 154 -21.65 -30.77 26.26
N PHE A 155 -21.95 -29.46 26.28
CA PHE A 155 -21.01 -28.41 26.71
C PHE A 155 -21.22 -27.93 28.16
N ILE A 156 -22.43 -28.07 28.71
CA ILE A 156 -22.70 -27.73 30.12
C ILE A 156 -23.54 -28.86 30.74
N PRO A 157 -22.90 -29.96 31.16
CA PRO A 157 -23.61 -31.04 31.84
C PRO A 157 -24.00 -30.54 33.23
N SER A 158 -25.32 -30.39 33.49
CA SER A 158 -25.99 -29.92 34.73
C SER A 158 -26.45 -28.45 34.79
N LEU A 159 -27.34 -28.03 33.88
CA LEU A 159 -28.22 -26.89 34.12
C LEU A 159 -29.45 -27.35 34.95
N PRO A 160 -29.67 -26.84 36.17
CA PRO A 160 -30.89 -27.12 36.94
C PRO A 160 -32.12 -26.56 36.22
N THR A 161 -33.22 -27.32 36.20
CA THR A 161 -34.51 -26.94 35.57
C THR A 161 -35.09 -25.62 36.10
N ASP A 162 -34.65 -25.20 37.28
CA ASP A 162 -35.08 -24.04 38.03
C ASP A 162 -34.57 -22.71 37.41
N CYS A 163 -33.66 -22.76 36.43
CA CYS A 163 -33.13 -21.57 35.75
C CYS A 163 -34.09 -20.92 34.72
N ILE A 164 -35.25 -21.52 34.43
CA ILE A 164 -36.09 -21.14 33.26
C ILE A 164 -37.02 -19.92 33.53
N ASN A 165 -37.19 -19.48 34.78
CA ASN A 165 -38.19 -18.45 35.14
C ASN A 165 -37.62 -17.18 35.84
N SER A 166 -36.43 -16.69 35.49
CA SER A 166 -35.88 -15.48 36.13
C SER A 166 -36.18 -14.19 35.34
N ASP A 167 -37.07 -13.33 35.87
CA ASP A 167 -37.55 -12.06 35.30
C ASP A 167 -36.50 -10.92 35.29
N ASN A 168 -35.42 -11.00 34.50
CA ASN A 168 -34.46 -9.89 34.38
C ASN A 168 -34.01 -9.61 32.92
N ASN A 169 -34.83 -8.85 32.18
CA ASN A 169 -34.59 -8.46 30.78
C ASN A 169 -33.25 -7.71 30.55
N CYS A 170 -32.76 -6.93 31.50
CA CYS A 170 -31.46 -6.24 31.36
C CYS A 170 -30.31 -7.24 31.24
N MET A 171 -30.34 -8.31 32.06
CA MET A 171 -29.25 -9.27 32.05
C MET A 171 -29.27 -10.11 30.78
N THR A 172 -30.46 -10.51 30.33
CA THR A 172 -30.66 -11.10 29.01
C THR A 172 -30.05 -10.22 27.93
N HIS A 173 -30.25 -8.89 27.91
CA HIS A 173 -29.67 -8.05 26.85
C HIS A 173 -28.15 -7.86 26.91
N ILE A 174 -27.55 -7.68 28.09
CA ILE A 174 -26.09 -7.49 28.22
C ILE A 174 -25.36 -8.82 28.01
N VAL A 175 -25.85 -9.91 28.61
CA VAL A 175 -25.30 -11.26 28.42
C VAL A 175 -25.57 -11.73 26.98
N THR A 176 -26.72 -11.44 26.39
CA THR A 176 -26.96 -11.73 24.95
C THR A 176 -26.06 -10.90 24.06
N ALA A 177 -25.77 -9.62 24.35
CA ALA A 177 -24.88 -8.81 23.52
C ALA A 177 -23.41 -9.25 23.66
N LEU A 178 -22.95 -9.53 24.88
CA LEU A 178 -21.60 -10.02 25.17
C LEU A 178 -21.41 -11.44 24.63
N LEU A 179 -22.34 -12.35 24.91
CA LEU A 179 -22.32 -13.70 24.36
C LEU A 179 -22.57 -13.70 22.88
N LYS A 180 -23.33 -12.80 22.25
CA LYS A 180 -23.45 -12.76 20.79
C LYS A 180 -22.16 -12.27 20.16
N SER A 181 -21.40 -11.39 20.83
CA SER A 181 -20.08 -10.94 20.36
C SER A 181 -19.01 -12.02 20.55
N VAL A 182 -18.99 -12.68 21.71
CA VAL A 182 -18.09 -13.81 22.02
C VAL A 182 -18.50 -15.06 21.23
N TRP A 183 -19.78 -15.34 21.04
CA TRP A 183 -20.31 -16.43 20.22
C TRP A 183 -20.08 -16.17 18.75
N SER A 184 -20.22 -14.92 18.26
CA SER A 184 -19.88 -14.59 16.87
C SER A 184 -18.37 -14.64 16.62
N LEU A 185 -17.54 -14.43 17.65
CA LEU A 185 -16.10 -14.70 17.63
C LEU A 185 -15.82 -16.22 17.67
N ILE A 186 -16.53 -16.97 18.51
CA ILE A 186 -16.43 -18.44 18.63
C ILE A 186 -16.89 -19.10 17.34
N THR A 187 -18.04 -18.75 16.76
CA THR A 187 -18.52 -19.27 15.48
C THR A 187 -17.63 -18.79 14.35
N GLY A 188 -17.19 -17.53 14.35
CA GLY A 188 -16.22 -17.03 13.35
C GLY A 188 -14.91 -17.83 13.35
N VAL A 189 -14.34 -18.10 14.51
CA VAL A 189 -13.10 -18.88 14.69
C VAL A 189 -13.34 -20.38 14.48
N TRP A 190 -14.47 -20.93 14.94
CA TRP A 190 -14.83 -22.34 14.80
C TRP A 190 -15.25 -22.70 13.38
N ASP A 191 -15.90 -21.80 12.64
CA ASP A 191 -16.19 -21.96 11.22
C ASP A 191 -14.91 -21.86 10.40
N LEU A 192 -13.96 -20.99 10.77
CA LEU A 192 -12.58 -20.96 10.24
C LEU A 192 -11.83 -22.29 10.48
N ILE A 193 -11.98 -22.89 11.67
CA ILE A 193 -11.32 -24.16 12.04
C ILE A 193 -12.02 -25.37 11.38
N LYS A 194 -13.35 -25.41 11.31
CA LYS A 194 -14.12 -26.43 10.57
C LYS A 194 -13.85 -26.37 9.07
N MET A 195 -13.73 -25.18 8.49
CA MET A 195 -13.33 -25.01 7.08
C MET A 195 -11.87 -25.42 6.82
N ALA A 196 -10.98 -25.37 7.83
CA ALA A 196 -9.61 -25.86 7.72
C ALA A 196 -9.50 -27.39 7.92
N GLY A 197 -10.42 -28.00 8.68
CA GLY A 197 -10.40 -29.42 9.02
C GLY A 197 -11.24 -30.33 8.11
N SER A 198 -12.37 -29.84 7.58
CA SER A 198 -13.16 -30.56 6.58
C SER A 198 -13.06 -29.86 5.22
N TRP A 199 -12.57 -30.60 4.22
CA TRP A 199 -12.61 -30.26 2.80
C TRP A 199 -11.44 -29.40 2.28
N ALA A 200 -10.34 -30.09 1.97
CA ALA A 200 -9.23 -29.62 1.15
C ALA A 200 -9.64 -29.49 -0.33
N GLY A 201 -9.28 -28.40 -1.00
CA GLY A 201 -9.59 -28.21 -2.43
C GLY A 201 -9.39 -26.78 -2.94
N ASP A 202 -10.47 -26.08 -3.33
CA ASP A 202 -10.35 -24.93 -4.24
C ASP A 202 -11.34 -23.77 -3.98
N ARG A 203 -11.75 -23.50 -2.73
CA ARG A 203 -12.73 -22.42 -2.43
C ARG A 203 -12.33 -21.40 -1.37
N ILE A 204 -11.07 -21.40 -0.91
CA ILE A 204 -10.54 -20.42 0.06
C ILE A 204 -10.53 -18.98 -0.51
N VAL A 205 -10.41 -18.83 -1.84
CA VAL A 205 -10.32 -17.51 -2.52
C VAL A 205 -11.68 -16.82 -2.67
N ASP A 206 -12.77 -17.57 -2.83
CA ASP A 206 -14.12 -17.00 -2.93
C ASP A 206 -14.59 -16.40 -1.59
N LEU A 207 -14.16 -16.98 -0.46
CA LEU A 207 -14.42 -16.47 0.88
C LEU A 207 -13.62 -15.18 1.18
N TYR A 208 -12.38 -15.09 0.70
CA TYR A 208 -11.56 -13.86 0.80
C TYR A 208 -12.17 -12.69 0.01
N HIS A 209 -12.73 -12.94 -1.17
CA HIS A 209 -13.41 -11.91 -1.97
C HIS A 209 -14.73 -11.41 -1.37
N TRP A 210 -15.42 -12.23 -0.57
CA TRP A 210 -16.58 -11.80 0.20
C TRP A 210 -16.19 -10.99 1.45
N ALA A 211 -15.11 -11.38 2.15
CA ALA A 211 -14.69 -10.77 3.42
C ALA A 211 -13.97 -9.41 3.29
N VAL A 212 -13.34 -9.10 2.15
CA VAL A 212 -12.68 -7.80 1.89
C VAL A 212 -13.66 -6.73 1.36
N GLY A 213 -14.92 -7.11 1.07
CA GLY A 213 -15.95 -6.21 0.53
C GLY A 213 -16.87 -5.52 1.56
N ALA A 214 -16.70 -5.80 2.85
CA ALA A 214 -17.52 -5.23 3.93
C ALA A 214 -16.61 -4.61 5.01
N GLU A 215 -16.33 -3.32 4.89
CA GLU A 215 -15.16 -2.65 5.49
C GLU A 215 -15.27 -2.40 7.02
N ASP A 216 -16.46 -2.53 7.62
CA ASP A 216 -16.65 -2.10 9.03
C ASP A 216 -16.83 -3.24 10.07
N ALA A 217 -17.13 -4.49 9.67
CA ALA A 217 -17.38 -5.58 10.64
C ALA A 217 -16.21 -6.55 10.85
N THR A 218 -15.31 -6.70 9.87
CA THR A 218 -14.25 -7.73 9.88
C THR A 218 -12.89 -7.24 10.35
N THR A 219 -12.66 -5.93 10.39
CA THR A 219 -11.45 -5.31 10.97
C THR A 219 -11.23 -5.78 12.41
N ASN A 220 -12.31 -5.91 13.20
CA ASN A 220 -12.25 -6.34 14.60
C ASN A 220 -11.94 -7.84 14.76
N ALA A 221 -12.42 -8.69 13.86
CA ALA A 221 -12.16 -10.13 13.90
C ALA A 221 -10.74 -10.48 13.39
N GLN A 222 -10.24 -9.75 12.39
CA GLN A 222 -8.87 -9.90 11.89
C GLN A 222 -7.83 -9.40 12.90
N LEU A 223 -8.08 -8.25 13.54
CA LEU A 223 -7.24 -7.75 14.64
C LEU A 223 -7.19 -8.70 15.83
N ALA A 224 -8.30 -9.37 16.17
CA ALA A 224 -8.35 -10.32 17.28
C ALA A 224 -7.58 -11.63 16.98
N VAL A 225 -7.58 -12.11 15.73
CA VAL A 225 -6.82 -13.31 15.31
C VAL A 225 -5.31 -13.02 15.23
N ASP A 226 -4.92 -11.83 14.74
CA ASP A 226 -3.52 -11.40 14.66
C ASP A 226 -2.85 -11.17 16.05
N GLN A 227 -3.65 -11.10 17.12
CA GLN A 227 -3.18 -10.89 18.50
C GLN A 227 -3.05 -12.18 19.33
N LEU A 228 -3.49 -13.34 18.82
CA LEU A 228 -3.35 -14.62 19.53
C LEU A 228 -1.94 -15.20 19.37
N SER A 229 -1.30 -15.60 20.48
CA SER A 229 -0.01 -16.32 20.41
C SER A 229 -0.20 -17.74 19.87
N GLU A 230 0.84 -18.33 19.27
CA GLU A 230 0.80 -19.73 18.78
C GLU A 230 0.35 -20.73 19.87
N SER A 231 0.70 -20.49 21.14
CA SER A 231 0.27 -21.31 22.27
C SER A 231 -1.23 -21.19 22.60
N GLN A 232 -1.82 -20.01 22.44
CA GLN A 232 -3.27 -19.78 22.62
C GLN A 232 -4.04 -20.40 21.47
N PHE A 233 -3.52 -20.31 20.25
CA PHE A 233 -4.08 -20.96 19.07
C PHE A 233 -4.09 -22.49 19.22
N ASP A 234 -3.02 -23.06 19.77
CA ASP A 234 -2.93 -24.47 20.09
C ASP A 234 -3.85 -24.90 21.25
N GLN A 235 -4.09 -24.00 22.22
CA GLN A 235 -5.03 -24.25 23.31
C GLN A 235 -6.47 -24.24 22.80
N ILE A 236 -6.82 -23.33 21.89
CA ILE A 236 -8.13 -23.32 21.20
C ILE A 236 -8.35 -24.63 20.43
N LYS A 237 -7.31 -25.17 19.78
CA LYS A 237 -7.39 -26.45 19.06
C LYS A 237 -7.54 -27.66 19.98
N ARG A 238 -6.90 -27.64 21.15
CA ARG A 238 -6.83 -28.81 22.06
C ARG A 238 -7.96 -28.83 23.10
N ASP A 239 -8.31 -27.68 23.66
CA ASP A 239 -9.32 -27.52 24.71
C ASP A 239 -9.96 -26.12 24.60
N PRO A 240 -10.86 -25.91 23.62
CA PRO A 240 -11.51 -24.63 23.40
C PRO A 240 -12.32 -24.18 24.62
N VAL A 241 -12.90 -25.12 25.36
CA VAL A 241 -13.70 -24.82 26.55
C VAL A 241 -12.83 -24.22 27.65
N ALA A 242 -11.66 -24.79 27.93
CA ALA A 242 -10.72 -24.21 28.87
C ALA A 242 -10.20 -22.83 28.42
N PHE A 243 -9.92 -22.65 27.12
CA PHE A 243 -9.51 -21.34 26.58
C PHE A 243 -10.58 -20.27 26.84
N PHE A 244 -11.84 -20.52 26.46
CA PHE A 244 -12.91 -19.55 26.62
C PHE A 244 -13.29 -19.33 28.09
N LYS A 245 -13.23 -20.36 28.94
CA LYS A 245 -13.37 -20.22 30.39
C LYS A 245 -12.30 -19.31 30.98
N ASN A 246 -11.04 -19.47 30.56
CA ASN A 246 -9.93 -18.64 31.02
C ASN A 246 -10.05 -17.19 30.50
N LEU A 247 -10.39 -17.01 29.23
CA LEU A 247 -10.62 -15.69 28.63
C LEU A 247 -11.76 -14.95 29.34
N PHE A 248 -12.87 -15.65 29.61
CA PHE A 248 -14.00 -15.10 30.34
C PHE A 248 -13.60 -14.71 31.77
N ASN A 249 -12.87 -15.56 32.48
CA ASN A 249 -12.39 -15.23 33.83
C ASN A 249 -11.48 -13.98 33.83
N VAL A 250 -10.59 -13.83 32.84
CA VAL A 250 -9.73 -12.65 32.72
C VAL A 250 -10.54 -11.39 32.40
N LEU A 251 -11.51 -11.47 31.49
CA LEU A 251 -12.43 -10.37 31.19
C LEU A 251 -13.27 -9.99 32.41
N TRP A 252 -13.74 -10.99 33.16
CA TRP A 252 -14.55 -10.80 34.36
C TRP A 252 -13.77 -10.11 35.47
N GLU A 253 -12.54 -10.54 35.74
CA GLU A 253 -11.67 -9.85 36.71
C GLU A 253 -11.33 -8.41 36.26
N GLY A 254 -11.16 -8.17 34.95
CA GLY A 254 -10.98 -6.82 34.41
C GLY A 254 -12.18 -5.91 34.61
N ILE A 255 -13.39 -6.43 34.36
CA ILE A 255 -14.66 -5.71 34.62
C ILE A 255 -14.82 -5.43 36.11
N LYS A 256 -14.51 -6.41 36.96
CA LYS A 256 -14.61 -6.30 38.42
C LYS A 256 -13.66 -5.24 38.98
N GLU A 257 -12.42 -5.20 38.49
CA GLU A 257 -11.44 -4.19 38.89
C GLU A 257 -11.85 -2.79 38.42
N TRP A 258 -12.34 -2.67 37.19
CA TRP A 258 -12.90 -1.42 36.67
C TRP A 258 -14.11 -0.95 37.50
N LEU A 259 -15.03 -1.85 37.86
CA LEU A 259 -16.16 -1.49 38.73
C LEU A 259 -15.70 -1.01 40.11
N LYS A 260 -14.70 -1.68 40.70
CA LYS A 260 -14.11 -1.29 42.00
C LYS A 260 -13.43 0.08 41.97
N THR A 261 -12.77 0.40 40.86
CA THR A 261 -11.88 1.57 40.76
C THR A 261 -12.51 2.76 40.06
N ASP A 262 -13.38 2.56 39.08
CA ASP A 262 -13.92 3.64 38.24
C ASP A 262 -15.41 3.95 38.51
N ILE A 263 -16.16 3.02 39.11
CA ILE A 263 -17.59 3.20 39.40
C ILE A 263 -17.86 3.28 40.90
N PHE A 264 -17.41 2.30 41.67
CA PHE A 264 -17.78 2.20 43.09
C PHE A 264 -16.72 2.75 44.05
N CYS A 265 -15.71 3.45 43.54
CA CYS A 265 -14.64 4.01 44.35
C CYS A 265 -15.15 4.80 45.58
N GLU A 266 -14.65 4.44 46.76
CA GLU A 266 -15.05 5.05 48.03
C GLU A 266 -14.55 6.49 48.17
N GLN A 267 -13.39 6.80 47.59
CA GLN A 267 -12.80 8.13 47.64
C GLN A 267 -12.11 8.53 46.35
N TRP A 268 -12.53 9.66 45.79
CA TRP A 268 -11.99 10.25 44.57
C TRP A 268 -11.08 11.44 44.89
N GLN A 269 -9.95 11.55 44.18
CA GLN A 269 -9.14 12.76 44.09
C GLN A 269 -9.54 13.49 42.82
N GLY A 270 -10.44 14.46 42.96
CA GLY A 270 -11.08 15.17 41.85
C GLY A 270 -12.59 14.91 41.81
N ALA A 271 -13.25 15.30 40.71
CA ALA A 271 -14.67 15.05 40.53
C ALA A 271 -14.97 13.54 40.48
N PRO A 272 -16.00 13.02 41.18
CA PRO A 272 -16.35 11.60 41.13
C PRO A 272 -16.50 11.11 39.69
N HIS A 273 -15.94 9.93 39.37
CA HIS A 273 -15.87 9.32 38.03
C HIS A 273 -15.00 10.04 36.98
N PHE A 274 -14.46 11.22 37.30
CA PHE A 274 -13.58 11.98 36.41
C PHE A 274 -12.22 12.34 37.03
N GLY A 275 -12.03 12.04 38.33
CA GLY A 275 -10.79 12.16 39.10
C GLY A 275 -10.09 10.82 39.27
N THR A 276 -8.97 10.80 40.01
CA THR A 276 -8.27 9.53 40.31
C THR A 276 -8.91 8.85 41.52
N CYS A 277 -9.30 7.59 41.42
CA CYS A 277 -9.76 6.83 42.57
C CYS A 277 -8.61 6.59 43.55
N VAL A 278 -8.71 7.14 44.76
CA VAL A 278 -7.70 7.01 45.81
C VAL A 278 -7.96 5.79 46.68
N LYS A 279 -9.24 5.44 46.87
CA LYS A 279 -9.66 4.29 47.66
C LYS A 279 -10.74 3.50 46.92
N PRO A 280 -10.37 2.40 46.22
CA PRO A 280 -11.34 1.52 45.57
C PRO A 280 -12.30 0.89 46.59
N TYR A 281 -13.50 0.51 46.16
CA TYR A 281 -14.47 -0.16 47.04
C TYR A 281 -13.95 -1.50 47.53
N THR A 282 -13.66 -1.61 48.82
CA THR A 282 -13.02 -2.83 49.37
C THR A 282 -14.00 -3.98 49.59
N ASP A 283 -15.29 -3.67 49.75
CA ASP A 283 -16.34 -4.66 50.04
C ASP A 283 -17.06 -5.16 48.78
N PHE A 284 -16.53 -4.87 47.59
CA PHE A 284 -17.13 -5.30 46.33
C PHE A 284 -17.15 -6.83 46.18
N ASP A 285 -16.16 -7.51 46.77
CA ASP A 285 -16.06 -8.97 46.80
C ASP A 285 -17.13 -9.63 47.69
N CYS A 286 -17.83 -8.82 48.50
CA CYS A 286 -18.86 -9.23 49.45
C CYS A 286 -20.27 -9.02 48.90
N MET A 287 -20.42 -8.31 47.78
CA MET A 287 -21.71 -8.09 47.15
C MET A 287 -22.22 -9.38 46.50
N SER A 288 -23.48 -9.73 46.75
CA SER A 288 -24.13 -10.83 46.03
C SER A 288 -24.11 -10.56 44.53
N CYS A 289 -23.90 -11.61 43.74
CA CYS A 289 -23.80 -11.52 42.27
C CYS A 289 -25.00 -10.78 41.67
N ARG A 290 -26.21 -11.05 42.17
CA ARG A 290 -27.43 -10.31 41.85
C ARG A 290 -27.32 -8.80 42.06
N THR A 291 -26.75 -8.34 43.17
CA THR A 291 -26.58 -6.91 43.48
C THR A 291 -25.52 -6.26 42.58
N MET A 292 -24.44 -6.99 42.32
CA MET A 292 -23.37 -6.58 41.41
C MET A 292 -23.89 -6.43 39.96
N ILE A 293 -24.70 -7.39 39.52
CA ILE A 293 -25.34 -7.39 38.20
C ILE A 293 -26.35 -6.24 38.08
N ALA A 294 -27.16 -6.00 39.12
CA ALA A 294 -28.09 -4.87 39.14
C ALA A 294 -27.37 -3.52 39.06
N GLY A 295 -26.24 -3.37 39.78
CA GLY A 295 -25.38 -2.18 39.70
C GLY A 295 -24.75 -1.97 38.32
N THR A 296 -24.33 -3.07 37.67
CA THR A 296 -23.78 -3.03 36.31
C THR A 296 -24.86 -2.66 35.28
N CYS A 297 -26.08 -3.16 35.44
CA CYS A 297 -27.24 -2.83 34.62
C CYS A 297 -27.61 -1.34 34.67
N ALA A 298 -27.42 -0.69 35.82
CA ALA A 298 -27.62 0.75 35.95
C ALA A 298 -26.53 1.57 35.21
N ALA A 299 -25.34 1.01 35.00
CA ALA A 299 -24.21 1.67 34.34
C ALA A 299 -24.06 1.34 32.84
N ALA A 300 -24.79 0.34 32.32
CA ALA A 300 -24.50 -0.34 31.05
C ALA A 300 -24.72 0.46 29.75
N GLY A 301 -25.44 1.60 29.79
CA GLY A 301 -25.75 2.38 28.58
C GLY A 301 -24.54 2.99 27.87
N VAL A 302 -23.43 3.18 28.59
CA VAL A 302 -22.20 3.82 28.06
C VAL A 302 -21.09 2.79 27.74
N ILE A 303 -21.17 1.58 28.31
CA ILE A 303 -20.04 0.64 28.36
C ILE A 303 -20.01 -0.31 27.14
N VAL A 304 -21.17 -0.79 26.69
CA VAL A 304 -21.25 -1.83 25.65
C VAL A 304 -20.84 -1.29 24.27
N ALA A 305 -21.00 0.02 24.03
CA ALA A 305 -20.64 0.66 22.77
C ALA A 305 -19.14 0.98 22.65
N GLU A 306 -18.42 1.22 23.76
CA GLU A 306 -17.03 1.71 23.71
C GLU A 306 -15.99 0.77 24.33
N VAL A 307 -16.31 0.05 25.42
CA VAL A 307 -15.29 -0.70 26.18
C VAL A 307 -15.05 -2.09 25.61
N VAL A 308 -16.10 -2.81 25.23
CA VAL A 308 -15.99 -4.19 24.71
C VAL A 308 -15.24 -4.21 23.37
N PRO A 309 -15.50 -3.30 22.40
CA PRO A 309 -14.68 -3.22 21.19
C PRO A 309 -13.23 -2.83 21.50
N SER A 310 -13.00 -1.90 22.42
CA SER A 310 -11.65 -1.42 22.78
C SER A 310 -10.80 -2.47 23.49
N PHE A 311 -11.40 -3.32 24.33
CA PHE A 311 -10.70 -4.41 25.02
C PHE A 311 -10.40 -5.59 24.09
N LEU A 312 -11.27 -5.86 23.12
CA LEU A 312 -11.09 -6.92 22.11
C LEU A 312 -10.16 -6.52 20.96
N THR A 313 -9.96 -5.22 20.72
CA THR A 313 -9.08 -4.72 19.64
C THR A 313 -7.75 -4.13 20.15
N GLY A 314 -7.65 -3.82 21.46
CA GLY A 314 -6.54 -3.09 22.08
C GLY A 314 -5.75 -3.86 23.16
N GLY A 315 -5.57 -5.17 23.01
CA GLY A 315 -4.82 -6.02 23.94
C GLY A 315 -3.33 -5.67 24.06
N GLY A 316 -2.99 -4.72 24.93
CA GLY A 316 -1.61 -4.39 25.32
C GLY A 316 -1.43 -3.00 25.94
N LEU A 317 -2.35 -2.06 25.73
CA LEU A 317 -2.15 -0.66 26.16
C LEU A 317 -2.81 -0.27 27.49
N ALA A 318 -3.68 -1.10 28.07
CA ALA A 318 -4.21 -0.86 29.42
C ALA A 318 -3.21 -1.23 30.54
N ALA A 319 -2.08 -1.87 30.22
CA ALA A 319 -1.07 -2.27 31.21
C ALA A 319 0.08 -1.26 31.42
N VAL A 320 0.06 -0.09 30.77
CA VAL A 320 1.18 0.90 30.84
C VAL A 320 0.74 2.27 31.39
N LYS A 321 -0.51 2.44 31.85
CA LYS A 321 -0.95 3.73 32.42
C LYS A 321 -0.60 3.95 33.90
N TRP A 322 0.11 3.02 34.56
CA TRP A 322 0.58 3.21 35.93
C TRP A 322 2.03 2.74 36.12
N GLY A 323 2.95 3.70 36.09
CA GLY A 323 4.36 3.49 36.42
C GLY A 323 4.57 3.32 37.94
N SER A 324 5.35 2.29 38.28
CA SER A 324 6.21 2.13 39.47
C SER A 324 6.01 0.91 40.39
N LYS A 325 5.04 0.00 40.17
CA LYS A 325 4.93 -1.27 40.99
C LYS A 325 4.68 -2.57 40.21
N GLY A 326 5.02 -2.63 38.92
CA GLY A 326 4.76 -3.78 38.03
C GLY A 326 5.96 -4.66 37.66
N ALA A 327 7.10 -4.59 38.36
CA ALA A 327 8.29 -5.37 38.00
C ALA A 327 8.24 -6.85 38.44
N SER A 328 7.38 -7.22 39.40
CA SER A 328 7.36 -8.58 39.97
C SER A 328 6.53 -9.59 39.16
N GLY A 329 5.55 -9.14 38.37
CA GLY A 329 4.74 -10.01 37.51
C GLY A 329 5.50 -10.53 36.28
N PHE A 330 6.30 -9.65 35.66
CA PHE A 330 7.13 -10.02 34.51
C PHE A 330 8.27 -10.99 34.91
N ALA A 331 8.80 -10.85 36.13
CA ALA A 331 9.82 -11.76 36.67
C ALA A 331 9.28 -13.17 36.97
N LYS A 332 8.00 -13.31 37.38
CA LYS A 332 7.35 -14.62 37.54
C LYS A 332 7.08 -15.31 36.20
N PHE A 333 6.76 -14.54 35.16
CA PHE A 333 6.60 -15.05 33.79
C PHE A 333 7.93 -15.54 33.19
N ILE A 334 9.05 -14.87 33.49
CA ILE A 334 10.38 -15.31 33.05
C ILE A 334 10.90 -16.52 33.84
N LYS A 335 10.51 -16.71 35.12
CA LYS A 335 10.90 -17.90 35.89
C LYS A 335 10.30 -19.21 35.35
N ALA A 336 9.18 -19.16 34.63
CA ALA A 336 8.58 -20.34 34.00
C ALA A 336 9.33 -20.86 32.76
N SER A 337 10.28 -20.12 32.19
CA SER A 337 11.01 -20.56 30.99
C SER A 337 12.27 -21.40 31.26
N LYS A 338 12.69 -21.54 32.52
CA LYS A 338 13.84 -22.39 32.90
C LYS A 338 13.53 -23.89 32.97
N ALA A 339 12.26 -24.29 33.08
CA ALA A 339 11.84 -25.70 33.04
C ALA A 339 11.85 -26.30 31.61
N PHE A 340 12.04 -25.49 30.57
CA PHE A 340 11.95 -25.92 29.18
C PHE A 340 13.23 -26.58 28.63
N ARG A 341 14.35 -26.57 29.37
CA ARG A 341 15.59 -27.24 28.95
C ARG A 341 15.62 -28.75 29.20
N THR A 342 14.70 -29.28 30.00
CA THR A 342 14.70 -30.71 30.37
C THR A 342 13.82 -31.57 29.46
N VAL A 343 13.05 -30.97 28.53
CA VAL A 343 12.08 -31.71 27.69
C VAL A 343 12.56 -31.91 26.25
N VAL A 344 13.68 -31.31 25.85
CA VAL A 344 14.21 -31.42 24.46
C VAL A 344 15.17 -32.60 24.26
N THR A 345 15.44 -33.43 25.28
CA THR A 345 16.29 -34.61 25.13
C THR A 345 15.56 -35.90 24.75
N HIS A 346 14.23 -35.89 24.53
CA HIS A 346 13.46 -37.10 24.19
C HIS A 346 12.50 -36.89 23.00
N VAL A 347 13.00 -36.43 21.85
CA VAL A 347 12.27 -36.53 20.58
C VAL A 347 13.25 -36.90 19.46
N ASP A 348 13.71 -38.15 19.47
CA ASP A 348 14.43 -38.76 18.33
C ASP A 348 13.51 -39.62 17.44
N ASP A 349 12.21 -39.65 17.71
CA ASP A 349 11.32 -40.60 17.05
C ASP A 349 10.05 -39.93 16.51
N LEU A 350 10.15 -39.25 15.36
CA LEU A 350 9.00 -38.82 14.54
C LEU A 350 9.46 -38.55 13.09
N SER A 351 9.38 -39.58 12.24
CA SER A 351 9.92 -39.63 10.88
C SER A 351 9.02 -39.01 9.77
N HIS A 352 7.87 -38.40 10.10
CA HIS A 352 6.84 -38.09 9.08
C HIS A 352 6.51 -36.60 8.78
N LEU A 353 7.26 -35.60 9.27
CA LEU A 353 6.98 -34.20 8.97
C LEU A 353 8.09 -33.50 8.16
N LYS A 354 8.04 -33.64 6.83
CA LYS A 354 8.95 -32.98 5.87
C LYS A 354 8.75 -31.46 5.75
N ALA A 355 7.56 -30.93 6.09
CA ALA A 355 7.23 -29.51 5.87
C ALA A 355 7.87 -28.54 6.89
N ILE A 356 8.07 -28.97 8.14
CA ILE A 356 8.64 -28.14 9.22
C ILE A 356 10.16 -27.94 9.03
N ARG A 357 10.86 -28.91 8.41
CA ARG A 357 12.30 -28.79 8.07
C ARG A 357 12.61 -27.73 7.01
N THR A 358 11.66 -27.38 6.14
CA THR A 358 11.89 -26.43 5.05
C THR A 358 11.75 -24.99 5.53
N MET A 359 10.78 -24.71 6.42
CA MET A 359 10.57 -23.39 7.01
C MET A 359 11.69 -23.00 7.99
N ALA A 360 12.16 -23.94 8.82
CA ALA A 360 13.28 -23.72 9.73
C ALA A 360 14.61 -23.44 8.98
N ARG A 361 14.81 -24.06 7.81
CA ARG A 361 16.01 -23.84 6.96
C ARG A 361 16.05 -22.46 6.31
N ILE A 362 14.90 -21.86 6.02
CA ILE A 362 14.85 -20.54 5.37
C ILE A 362 15.10 -19.42 6.40
N GLY A 363 14.47 -19.49 7.58
CA GLY A 363 14.69 -18.53 8.67
C GLY A 363 16.12 -18.55 9.23
N GLU A 364 16.73 -19.73 9.30
CA GLU A 364 18.11 -19.88 9.77
C GLU A 364 19.14 -19.37 8.73
N THR A 365 18.82 -19.44 7.43
CA THR A 365 19.71 -18.97 6.34
C THR A 365 19.75 -17.44 6.27
N VAL A 366 18.63 -16.75 6.48
CA VAL A 366 18.57 -15.28 6.46
C VAL A 366 19.26 -14.69 7.70
N THR A 367 19.01 -15.27 8.88
CA THR A 367 19.57 -14.77 10.15
C THR A 367 21.07 -15.05 10.27
N ARG A 368 21.57 -16.21 9.77
CA ARG A 368 23.02 -16.50 9.70
C ARG A 368 23.74 -15.62 8.68
N THR A 369 23.09 -15.21 7.59
CA THR A 369 23.72 -14.35 6.56
C THR A 369 23.91 -12.91 7.06
N ILE A 370 22.95 -12.38 7.80
CA ILE A 370 23.02 -11.03 8.39
C ILE A 370 24.03 -10.99 9.55
N THR A 371 24.07 -12.02 10.39
CA THR A 371 24.98 -12.06 11.56
C THR A 371 26.43 -12.39 11.16
N ARG A 372 26.65 -13.23 10.13
CA ARG A 372 28.00 -13.52 9.59
C ARG A 372 28.61 -12.30 8.89
N THR A 373 27.84 -11.50 8.18
CA THR A 373 28.36 -10.31 7.48
C THR A 373 28.81 -9.23 8.48
N ARG A 374 28.06 -9.04 9.57
CA ARG A 374 28.41 -8.09 10.64
C ARG A 374 29.62 -8.53 11.48
N THR A 375 29.81 -9.85 11.63
CA THR A 375 30.96 -10.43 12.35
C THR A 375 32.23 -10.42 11.48
N VAL A 376 32.11 -10.70 10.18
CA VAL A 376 33.23 -10.62 9.22
C VAL A 376 33.76 -9.18 9.09
N VAL A 377 32.90 -8.17 9.06
CA VAL A 377 33.36 -6.77 8.99
C VAL A 377 34.11 -6.36 10.27
N ARG A 378 33.57 -6.67 11.45
CA ARG A 378 34.14 -6.24 12.74
C ARG A 378 35.38 -7.03 13.18
N PHE A 379 35.48 -8.31 12.82
CA PHE A 379 36.55 -9.19 13.29
C PHE A 379 37.56 -9.64 12.22
N VAL A 380 37.26 -9.45 10.92
CA VAL A 380 38.17 -9.83 9.81
C VAL A 380 38.67 -8.60 9.06
N VAL A 381 37.76 -7.73 8.62
CA VAL A 381 38.11 -6.62 7.72
C VAL A 381 38.75 -5.46 8.48
N GLU A 382 38.22 -5.11 9.65
CA GLU A 382 38.73 -4.00 10.46
C GLU A 382 40.15 -4.26 11.03
N PRO A 383 40.48 -5.46 11.56
CA PRO A 383 41.85 -5.78 11.95
C PRO A 383 42.82 -5.87 10.76
N ALA A 384 42.40 -6.41 9.61
CA ALA A 384 43.24 -6.49 8.40
C ALA A 384 43.56 -5.11 7.81
N LEU A 385 42.57 -4.20 7.78
CA LEU A 385 42.79 -2.80 7.38
C LEU A 385 43.67 -2.05 8.37
N ASN A 386 43.53 -2.32 9.67
CA ASN A 386 44.39 -1.72 10.69
C ASN A 386 45.82 -2.28 10.63
N LEU A 387 46.00 -3.56 10.32
CA LEU A 387 47.30 -4.18 10.08
C LEU A 387 47.95 -3.62 8.81
N LEU A 388 47.21 -3.48 7.70
CA LEU A 388 47.67 -2.85 6.47
C LEU A 388 48.05 -1.38 6.67
N LYS A 389 47.25 -0.60 7.39
CA LYS A 389 47.58 0.79 7.75
C LYS A 389 48.83 0.86 8.61
N ARG A 390 49.04 -0.07 9.55
CA ARG A 390 50.26 -0.16 10.38
C ARG A 390 51.48 -0.54 9.55
N SER A 391 51.35 -1.52 8.65
CA SER A 391 52.41 -1.93 7.72
C SER A 391 52.78 -0.82 6.75
N PHE A 392 51.81 -0.08 6.22
CA PHE A 392 52.06 1.05 5.31
C PHE A 392 52.73 2.23 6.05
N ARG A 393 52.36 2.50 7.30
CA ARG A 393 53.04 3.50 8.15
C ARG A 393 54.47 3.05 8.51
N ALA A 394 54.69 1.78 8.78
CA ALA A 394 56.03 1.22 9.05
C ALA A 394 56.94 1.30 7.81
N VAL A 395 56.41 0.96 6.63
CA VAL A 395 57.13 1.10 5.35
C VAL A 395 57.38 2.56 5.02
N SER A 396 56.41 3.46 5.23
CA SER A 396 56.59 4.92 5.04
C SER A 396 57.64 5.52 5.98
N ARG A 397 57.72 5.06 7.24
CA ARG A 397 58.78 5.48 8.18
C ARG A 397 60.14 4.94 7.77
N ARG A 398 60.23 3.68 7.33
CA ARG A 398 61.48 3.07 6.87
C ARG A 398 61.98 3.69 5.55
N MET A 399 61.07 4.04 4.65
CA MET A 399 61.35 4.79 3.41
C MET A 399 61.89 6.20 3.69
N ARG A 400 61.36 6.89 4.71
CA ARG A 400 61.88 8.22 5.13
C ARG A 400 63.30 8.14 5.68
N ASN A 401 63.63 7.08 6.44
CA ASN A 401 64.97 6.89 6.99
C ASN A 401 66.00 6.42 5.95
N LEU A 402 65.55 5.81 4.84
CA LEU A 402 66.44 5.31 3.77
C LEU A 402 66.71 6.34 2.67
N ARG A 403 66.05 7.51 2.69
CA ARG A 403 66.03 8.51 1.59
C ARG A 403 67.41 9.04 1.18
N ASN A 404 68.43 8.92 2.04
CA ASN A 404 69.80 9.36 1.79
C ASN A 404 70.81 8.20 1.59
N THR A 405 70.35 6.97 1.37
CA THR A 405 71.23 5.80 1.18
C THR A 405 71.13 5.22 -0.23
N SER A 406 72.22 4.66 -0.75
CA SER A 406 72.24 3.94 -2.04
C SER A 406 71.27 2.75 -2.10
N ALA A 407 70.84 2.24 -0.94
CA ALA A 407 69.80 1.22 -0.79
C ALA A 407 68.38 1.68 -1.21
N TYR A 408 68.12 2.99 -1.26
CA TYR A 408 66.83 3.55 -1.69
C TYR A 408 66.55 3.27 -3.17
N ALA A 409 67.57 3.39 -4.03
CA ALA A 409 67.43 3.16 -5.47
C ALA A 409 67.19 1.68 -5.81
N ALA A 410 67.78 0.74 -5.06
CA ALA A 410 67.51 -0.69 -5.20
C ALA A 410 66.11 -1.08 -4.70
N THR A 411 65.65 -0.44 -3.62
CA THR A 411 64.32 -0.65 -3.05
C THR A 411 63.23 -0.09 -3.96
N MET A 412 63.43 1.08 -4.56
CA MET A 412 62.50 1.68 -5.53
C MET A 412 62.39 0.85 -6.81
N ARG A 413 63.47 0.24 -7.29
CA ARG A 413 63.41 -0.71 -8.41
C ARG A 413 62.59 -1.96 -8.10
N ARG A 414 62.67 -2.49 -6.88
CA ARG A 414 61.84 -3.62 -6.42
C ARG A 414 60.36 -3.23 -6.26
N VAL A 415 60.07 -2.03 -5.76
CA VAL A 415 58.69 -1.50 -5.67
C VAL A 415 58.08 -1.27 -7.05
N GLN A 416 58.86 -0.75 -8.01
CA GLN A 416 58.41 -0.53 -9.38
C GLN A 416 58.21 -1.85 -10.15
N TRP A 417 59.08 -2.84 -9.91
CA TRP A 417 58.89 -4.20 -10.41
C TRP A 417 57.61 -4.83 -9.83
N PHE A 418 57.36 -4.68 -8.53
CA PHE A 418 56.15 -5.19 -7.88
C PHE A 418 54.88 -4.56 -8.47
N LYS A 419 54.90 -3.24 -8.76
CA LYS A 419 53.80 -2.52 -9.43
C LYS A 419 53.47 -3.06 -10.83
N ASN A 420 54.45 -3.65 -11.53
CA ASN A 420 54.30 -4.16 -12.90
C ASN A 420 54.03 -5.67 -12.97
N THR A 421 53.94 -6.38 -11.83
CA THR A 421 53.62 -7.82 -11.84
C THR A 421 52.15 -8.08 -12.15
N ARG A 422 51.87 -9.22 -12.82
CA ARG A 422 50.50 -9.74 -13.07
C ARG A 422 49.63 -9.75 -11.81
N VAL A 423 50.23 -9.92 -10.63
CA VAL A 423 49.56 -9.91 -9.32
C VAL A 423 48.92 -8.55 -9.01
N VAL A 424 49.56 -7.41 -9.32
CA VAL A 424 48.98 -6.08 -9.08
C VAL A 424 47.88 -5.76 -10.09
N ARG A 425 47.99 -6.24 -11.34
CA ARG A 425 46.93 -6.16 -12.35
C ARG A 425 45.72 -7.00 -11.97
N LEU A 426 45.96 -8.24 -11.52
CA LEU A 426 44.91 -9.15 -11.02
C LEU A 426 44.25 -8.58 -9.75
N MET A 427 45.02 -7.98 -8.83
CA MET A 427 44.46 -7.33 -7.63
C MET A 427 43.68 -6.05 -7.98
N SER A 428 44.10 -5.29 -8.99
CA SER A 428 43.34 -4.14 -9.51
C SER A 428 42.03 -4.57 -10.18
N GLU A 429 42.07 -5.65 -10.95
CA GLU A 429 40.89 -6.24 -11.60
C GLU A 429 39.95 -6.90 -10.59
N LEU A 430 40.47 -7.60 -9.58
CA LEU A 430 39.72 -8.12 -8.44
C LEU A 430 39.14 -7.00 -7.59
N ASN A 431 39.87 -5.91 -7.36
CA ASN A 431 39.37 -4.76 -6.62
C ASN A 431 38.29 -4.01 -7.42
N SER A 432 38.42 -3.92 -8.74
CA SER A 432 37.41 -3.36 -9.64
C SER A 432 36.17 -4.25 -9.76
N ALA A 433 36.33 -5.57 -9.87
CA ALA A 433 35.25 -6.55 -9.87
C ALA A 433 34.55 -6.59 -8.50
N HIS A 434 35.31 -6.54 -7.41
CA HIS A 434 34.80 -6.41 -6.04
C HIS A 434 34.04 -5.10 -5.88
N THR A 435 34.57 -3.95 -6.31
CA THR A 435 33.89 -2.66 -6.22
C THR A 435 32.61 -2.61 -7.06
N ARG A 436 32.59 -3.23 -8.25
CA ARG A 436 31.39 -3.34 -9.10
C ARG A 436 30.34 -4.27 -8.50
N LEU A 437 30.76 -5.43 -7.97
CA LEU A 437 29.87 -6.36 -7.28
C LEU A 437 29.34 -5.75 -5.98
N HIS A 438 30.19 -5.05 -5.22
CA HIS A 438 29.79 -4.34 -4.00
C HIS A 438 28.84 -3.19 -4.34
N ARG A 439 29.03 -2.42 -5.41
CA ARG A 439 28.06 -1.41 -5.87
C ARG A 439 26.75 -2.02 -6.35
N ALA A 440 26.80 -3.13 -7.09
CA ALA A 440 25.59 -3.80 -7.58
C ALA A 440 24.79 -4.45 -6.44
N VAL A 441 25.46 -5.09 -5.49
CA VAL A 441 24.84 -5.71 -4.30
C VAL A 441 24.43 -4.66 -3.28
N PHE A 442 25.17 -3.55 -3.14
CA PHE A 442 24.81 -2.42 -2.29
C PHE A 442 23.66 -1.63 -2.89
N HIS A 443 23.59 -1.38 -4.21
CA HIS A 443 22.42 -0.76 -4.84
C HIS A 443 21.21 -1.69 -4.91
N ALA A 444 21.39 -3.01 -5.11
CA ALA A 444 20.29 -3.96 -5.00
C ALA A 444 19.81 -4.08 -3.54
N GLY A 445 20.74 -4.01 -2.57
CA GLY A 445 20.46 -4.01 -1.13
C GLY A 445 19.81 -2.72 -0.64
N GLU A 446 20.32 -1.55 -1.00
CA GLU A 446 19.71 -0.23 -0.76
C GLU A 446 18.38 -0.13 -1.49
N SER A 447 18.27 -0.49 -2.77
CA SER A 447 16.98 -0.47 -3.47
C SER A 447 15.94 -1.39 -2.83
N LEU A 448 16.33 -2.51 -2.22
CA LEU A 448 15.41 -3.44 -1.55
C LEU A 448 15.15 -3.03 -0.09
N VAL A 449 16.13 -2.48 0.62
CA VAL A 449 16.04 -2.04 2.02
C VAL A 449 15.43 -0.64 2.09
N ASP A 450 15.85 0.33 1.29
CA ASP A 450 15.25 1.66 1.19
C ASP A 450 13.82 1.56 0.71
N SER A 451 13.51 0.79 -0.35
CA SER A 451 12.11 0.63 -0.74
C SER A 451 11.29 -0.05 0.37
N THR A 452 11.83 -1.01 1.13
CA THR A 452 11.06 -1.70 2.19
C THR A 452 10.98 -0.89 3.49
N VAL A 453 12.01 -0.12 3.84
CA VAL A 453 12.07 0.77 5.01
C VAL A 453 11.29 2.05 4.75
N GLU A 454 11.37 2.64 3.56
CA GLU A 454 10.54 3.78 3.11
C GLU A 454 9.06 3.37 3.04
N ARG A 455 8.72 2.15 2.57
CA ARG A 455 7.34 1.64 2.51
C ARG A 455 6.74 1.32 3.89
N VAL A 456 7.54 0.83 4.84
CA VAL A 456 7.08 0.61 6.23
C VAL A 456 7.08 1.91 7.03
N ALA A 457 8.03 2.83 6.78
CA ALA A 457 8.07 4.14 7.44
C ALA A 457 6.98 5.09 6.91
N LEU A 458 6.55 4.98 5.64
CA LEU A 458 5.40 5.68 5.05
C LEU A 458 4.08 5.44 5.81
N ARG A 459 3.99 4.36 6.61
CA ARG A 459 2.79 4.06 7.42
C ARG A 459 3.04 3.89 8.93
N ARG A 460 4.27 3.63 9.38
CA ARG A 460 4.57 3.39 10.82
C ARG A 460 5.43 4.47 11.48
N GLY A 461 5.98 5.44 10.73
CA GLY A 461 7.03 6.34 11.23
C GLY A 461 6.59 7.64 11.91
N ALA A 462 5.36 8.10 11.72
CA ALA A 462 4.85 9.28 12.40
C ALA A 462 3.37 9.05 12.70
N ARG A 463 2.92 9.38 13.92
CA ARG A 463 1.49 9.41 14.22
C ARG A 463 0.88 10.42 13.25
N ALA A 464 0.29 9.94 12.15
CA ALA A 464 -0.54 10.76 11.30
C ALA A 464 -1.49 11.52 12.24
N LEU A 465 -1.60 12.84 12.05
CA LEU A 465 -2.56 13.63 12.79
C LEU A 465 -3.87 12.87 12.78
N THR A 466 -4.51 12.74 13.95
CA THR A 466 -5.82 12.10 14.00
C THR A 466 -6.75 12.81 13.03
N THR A 467 -7.79 12.12 12.55
CA THR A 467 -8.76 12.73 11.63
C THR A 467 -9.32 14.04 12.22
N GLU A 468 -9.55 14.07 13.53
CA GLU A 468 -9.99 15.26 14.27
C GLU A 468 -8.95 16.37 14.22
N ALA A 469 -7.66 16.08 14.43
CA ALA A 469 -6.61 17.08 14.38
C ALA A 469 -6.43 17.66 12.97
N ARG A 470 -6.61 16.85 11.92
CA ARG A 470 -6.58 17.34 10.53
C ARG A 470 -7.80 18.20 10.21
N ILE A 471 -9.00 17.81 10.68
CA ILE A 471 -10.21 18.62 10.54
C ILE A 471 -10.05 19.94 11.28
N ALA A 472 -9.56 19.93 12.52
CA ALA A 472 -9.30 21.13 13.32
C ALA A 472 -8.31 22.07 12.60
N LEU A 473 -7.27 21.53 11.97
CA LEU A 473 -6.32 22.34 11.22
C LEU A 473 -6.93 22.96 9.96
N ARG A 474 -7.71 22.19 9.19
CA ARG A 474 -8.42 22.68 7.98
C ARG A 474 -9.48 23.73 8.27
N THR A 475 -10.09 23.65 9.45
CA THR A 475 -11.15 24.56 9.92
C THR A 475 -10.62 25.67 10.82
N SER A 476 -9.30 25.75 11.00
CA SER A 476 -8.67 26.83 11.76
C SER A 476 -8.93 28.19 11.09
N PRO A 477 -8.99 29.29 11.86
CA PRO A 477 -9.09 30.64 11.31
C PRO A 477 -8.00 30.95 10.29
N GLU A 478 -6.77 30.46 10.52
CA GLU A 478 -5.64 30.63 9.60
C GLU A 478 -5.85 29.91 8.27
N ALA A 479 -6.35 28.67 8.29
CA ALA A 479 -6.68 27.93 7.07
C ALA A 479 -7.83 28.60 6.30
N HIS A 480 -8.85 29.12 7.00
CA HIS A 480 -9.93 29.89 6.37
C HIS A 480 -9.41 31.18 5.71
N ALA A 481 -8.61 31.98 6.42
CA ALA A 481 -8.00 33.19 5.87
C ALA A 481 -7.11 32.87 4.65
N PHE A 482 -6.36 31.78 4.71
CA PHE A 482 -5.56 31.28 3.59
C PHE A 482 -6.43 30.93 2.37
N LYS A 483 -7.53 30.22 2.58
CA LYS A 483 -8.48 29.89 1.49
C LYS A 483 -9.04 31.14 0.85
N GLU A 484 -9.55 32.07 1.65
CA GLU A 484 -10.15 33.31 1.15
C GLU A 484 -9.15 34.14 0.33
N ALA A 485 -7.89 34.21 0.77
CA ALA A 485 -6.84 34.96 0.09
C ALA A 485 -6.48 34.41 -1.30
N TYR A 486 -6.53 33.08 -1.50
CA TYR A 486 -5.91 32.45 -2.69
C TYR A 486 -6.83 31.55 -3.52
N GLN A 487 -7.93 30.99 -2.98
CA GLN A 487 -8.74 29.99 -3.70
C GLN A 487 -9.40 30.52 -4.98
N HIS A 488 -9.62 31.83 -5.05
CA HIS A 488 -10.22 32.51 -6.21
C HIS A 488 -9.19 33.12 -7.15
N PHE A 489 -7.89 33.04 -6.83
CA PHE A 489 -6.86 33.53 -7.74
C PHE A 489 -6.89 32.72 -9.03
N ARG A 490 -6.93 33.42 -10.17
CA ARG A 490 -6.85 32.84 -11.50
C ARG A 490 -5.79 33.60 -12.27
N VAL A 491 -4.94 32.87 -12.98
CA VAL A 491 -4.00 33.48 -13.93
C VAL A 491 -4.83 34.11 -15.04
N ASN A 492 -4.49 35.34 -15.42
CA ASN A 492 -5.04 35.96 -16.63
C ASN A 492 -4.41 35.27 -17.85
N SER A 493 -4.97 34.13 -18.25
CA SER A 493 -4.50 33.34 -19.38
C SER A 493 -5.47 33.46 -20.55
N ASN A 494 -4.92 33.45 -21.77
CA ASN A 494 -5.69 33.29 -22.99
C ASN A 494 -5.27 31.95 -23.60
N ASN A 495 -5.95 30.88 -23.16
CA ASN A 495 -5.59 29.52 -23.56
C ASN A 495 -5.78 29.30 -25.06
N GLU A 496 -6.80 29.91 -25.69
CA GLU A 496 -7.00 29.86 -27.14
C GLU A 496 -5.84 30.50 -27.89
N GLU A 497 -5.40 31.68 -27.45
CA GLU A 497 -4.25 32.36 -28.07
C GLU A 497 -2.95 31.57 -27.88
N PHE A 498 -2.73 30.99 -26.69
CA PHE A 498 -1.60 30.10 -26.47
C PHE A 498 -1.64 28.89 -27.42
N LEU A 499 -2.79 28.25 -27.56
CA LEU A 499 -2.97 27.11 -28.47
C LEU A 499 -2.76 27.49 -29.93
N ARG A 500 -3.19 28.69 -30.33
CA ARG A 500 -2.95 29.22 -31.67
C ARG A 500 -1.47 29.48 -31.92
N LEU A 501 -0.76 30.01 -30.92
CA LEU A 501 0.65 30.40 -31.05
C LEU A 501 1.63 29.26 -30.86
N MET A 502 1.27 28.19 -30.14
CA MET A 502 2.24 27.12 -29.83
C MET A 502 2.77 26.38 -31.07
N ASP A 503 1.98 26.34 -32.15
CA ASP A 503 2.33 25.74 -33.43
C ASP A 503 2.57 26.80 -34.54
N ALA A 504 2.41 28.09 -34.21
CA ALA A 504 2.56 29.16 -35.19
C ALA A 504 4.04 29.46 -35.47
N PRO A 505 4.40 29.76 -36.74
CA PRO A 505 5.73 30.25 -37.05
C PRO A 505 5.97 31.60 -36.37
N LEU A 506 7.15 31.76 -35.79
CA LEU A 506 7.57 33.02 -35.18
C LEU A 506 8.12 33.99 -36.24
N PRO A 507 8.18 35.30 -35.91
CA PRO A 507 8.91 36.26 -36.74
C PRO A 507 10.35 35.80 -37.00
N PRO A 508 10.93 36.07 -38.19
CA PRO A 508 12.30 35.73 -38.50
C PRO A 508 13.29 36.20 -37.42
N GLY A 509 14.21 35.33 -37.02
CA GLY A 509 15.22 35.61 -35.99
C GLY A 509 14.71 35.48 -34.54
N LYS A 510 13.44 35.12 -34.33
CA LYS A 510 12.91 34.77 -33.01
C LYS A 510 12.73 33.26 -32.86
N LYS A 511 12.97 32.77 -31.64
CA LYS A 511 12.66 31.41 -31.19
C LYS A 511 11.76 31.46 -29.97
N ALA A 512 10.88 30.47 -29.87
CA ALA A 512 10.02 30.30 -28.72
C ALA A 512 10.81 29.55 -27.65
N ILE A 513 10.69 30.05 -26.43
CA ILE A 513 11.02 29.32 -25.23
C ILE A 513 9.68 29.00 -24.58
N PHE A 514 9.38 27.71 -24.47
CA PHE A 514 8.25 27.26 -23.70
C PHE A 514 8.71 26.92 -22.30
N PHE A 515 7.88 27.27 -21.34
CA PHE A 515 8.04 26.96 -19.93
C PHE A 515 6.75 26.33 -19.41
N ASP A 516 6.86 25.23 -18.68
CA ASP A 516 5.74 24.58 -18.01
C ASP A 516 6.08 24.44 -16.53
N VAL A 517 5.11 24.73 -15.66
CA VAL A 517 5.15 24.38 -14.25
C VAL A 517 3.86 23.67 -13.87
N GLU A 518 3.98 22.48 -13.29
CA GLU A 518 2.84 21.67 -12.86
C GLU A 518 2.89 21.32 -11.37
N ASN A 519 1.72 21.30 -10.71
CA ASN A 519 1.57 20.68 -9.40
C ASN A 519 1.54 19.15 -9.56
N SER A 520 2.70 18.52 -9.43
CA SER A 520 2.92 17.10 -9.69
C SER A 520 2.15 16.15 -8.76
N VAL A 521 1.71 16.64 -7.58
CA VAL A 521 1.02 15.86 -6.54
C VAL A 521 -0.37 16.38 -6.20
N LEU A 522 -0.97 17.23 -7.04
CA LEU A 522 -2.27 17.87 -6.74
C LEU A 522 -3.38 16.89 -6.35
N LYS A 523 -3.48 15.75 -7.05
CA LYS A 523 -4.47 14.71 -6.74
C LYS A 523 -4.23 14.10 -5.35
N PRO A 524 -3.07 13.48 -5.06
CA PRO A 524 -2.84 12.93 -3.72
C PRO A 524 -2.80 14.01 -2.62
N LEU A 525 -2.47 15.27 -2.93
CA LEU A 525 -2.65 16.38 -1.99
C LEU A 525 -4.11 16.55 -1.64
N ASN A 526 -4.99 16.65 -2.63
CA ASN A 526 -6.43 16.76 -2.39
C ASN A 526 -7.00 15.53 -1.68
N ASP A 527 -6.57 14.33 -2.05
CA ASP A 527 -7.17 13.09 -1.58
C ASP A 527 -6.71 12.68 -0.16
N PHE A 528 -5.49 13.05 0.26
CA PHE A 528 -4.90 12.55 1.52
C PHE A 528 -4.37 13.63 2.47
N VAL A 529 -3.89 14.76 1.93
CA VAL A 529 -3.19 15.79 2.73
C VAL A 529 -4.14 16.91 3.13
N LEU A 530 -4.74 17.54 2.12
CA LEU A 530 -5.60 18.71 2.27
C LEU A 530 -7.04 18.29 2.52
N GLU A 531 -7.54 17.25 1.84
CA GLU A 531 -8.92 16.73 1.98
C GLU A 531 -10.00 17.84 1.94
N ASP A 532 -9.70 18.93 1.24
CA ASP A 532 -10.55 20.10 1.03
C ASP A 532 -10.17 20.73 -0.31
N LYS A 533 -11.13 20.74 -1.24
CA LYS A 533 -10.91 21.27 -2.59
C LYS A 533 -10.54 22.76 -2.60
N GLY A 534 -11.15 23.55 -1.70
CA GLY A 534 -10.85 24.98 -1.59
C GLY A 534 -9.43 25.25 -1.09
N LEU A 535 -8.90 24.41 -0.19
CA LEU A 535 -7.48 24.45 0.19
C LEU A 535 -6.57 24.06 -0.97
N ALA A 536 -6.91 23.02 -1.73
CA ALA A 536 -6.13 22.64 -2.92
C ALA A 536 -6.11 23.77 -3.96
N ASP A 537 -7.26 24.43 -4.19
CA ASP A 537 -7.39 25.62 -5.03
C ASP A 537 -6.52 26.78 -4.51
N ALA A 538 -6.54 27.03 -3.20
CA ALA A 538 -5.75 28.08 -2.57
C ALA A 538 -4.24 27.81 -2.65
N VAL A 539 -3.81 26.56 -2.51
CA VAL A 539 -2.41 26.15 -2.69
C VAL A 539 -1.92 26.45 -4.11
N ASN A 540 -2.69 26.09 -5.14
CA ASN A 540 -2.36 26.44 -6.51
C ASN A 540 -2.41 27.95 -6.74
N GLY A 541 -3.45 28.61 -6.23
CA GLY A 541 -3.63 30.06 -6.33
C GLY A 541 -2.45 30.85 -5.75
N LEU A 542 -1.93 30.45 -4.59
CA LEU A 542 -0.74 31.04 -3.99
C LEU A 542 0.47 30.93 -4.93
N PHE A 543 0.80 29.71 -5.39
CA PHE A 543 1.96 29.50 -6.25
C PHE A 543 1.82 30.31 -7.56
N TYR A 544 0.65 30.24 -8.19
CA TYR A 544 0.36 30.94 -9.44
C TYR A 544 0.48 32.45 -9.28
N LYS A 545 -0.05 33.00 -8.19
CA LYS A 545 0.05 34.43 -7.91
C LYS A 545 1.50 34.85 -7.72
N SER A 546 2.23 34.21 -6.81
CA SER A 546 3.63 34.54 -6.53
C SER A 546 4.51 34.40 -7.78
N PHE A 547 4.29 33.38 -8.60
CA PHE A 547 5.02 33.19 -9.86
C PHE A 547 4.75 34.32 -10.85
N MET A 548 3.48 34.60 -11.17
CA MET A 548 3.11 35.61 -12.17
C MET A 548 3.47 37.03 -11.73
N ASP A 549 3.37 37.34 -10.43
CA ASP A 549 3.82 38.62 -9.87
C ASP A 549 5.33 38.83 -10.09
N ARG A 550 6.14 37.77 -10.00
CA ARG A 550 7.59 37.82 -10.23
C ARG A 550 7.92 37.95 -11.73
N ILE A 551 7.18 37.26 -12.60
CA ILE A 551 7.29 37.45 -14.05
C ILE A 551 7.01 38.92 -14.41
N ALA A 552 5.91 39.49 -13.90
CA ALA A 552 5.52 40.87 -14.18
C ALA A 552 6.54 41.90 -13.65
N LYS A 553 7.19 41.62 -12.52
CA LYS A 553 8.23 42.49 -11.93
C LYS A 553 9.60 42.37 -12.60
N ASN A 554 9.83 41.35 -13.42
CA ASN A 554 11.06 41.17 -14.18
C ASN A 554 10.86 41.73 -15.60
N PRO A 555 11.41 42.93 -15.93
CA PRO A 555 11.14 43.58 -17.22
C PRO A 555 11.57 42.74 -18.42
N GLU A 556 12.64 41.96 -18.28
CA GLU A 556 13.11 41.07 -19.34
C GLU A 556 12.06 40.01 -19.62
N LEU A 557 11.62 39.25 -18.60
CA LEU A 557 10.60 38.20 -18.78
C LEU A 557 9.25 38.76 -19.24
N ALA A 558 8.80 39.86 -18.63
CA ALA A 558 7.54 40.51 -18.98
C ALA A 558 7.52 40.97 -20.45
N SER A 559 8.63 41.51 -20.96
CA SER A 559 8.72 41.98 -22.35
C SER A 559 8.76 40.86 -23.39
N LYS A 560 9.16 39.64 -23.01
CA LYS A 560 9.21 38.48 -23.91
C LYS A 560 7.97 37.59 -23.83
N LEU A 561 7.15 37.72 -22.79
CA LEU A 561 5.96 36.91 -22.60
C LEU A 561 4.97 37.15 -23.75
N SER A 562 4.80 36.14 -24.59
CA SER A 562 3.96 36.20 -25.80
C SER A 562 2.59 35.58 -25.55
N ALA A 563 2.54 34.47 -24.80
CA ALA A 563 1.29 33.81 -24.45
C ALA A 563 1.37 33.12 -23.08
N THR A 564 0.22 33.03 -22.41
CA THR A 564 0.05 32.32 -21.13
C THR A 564 -1.12 31.37 -21.24
N TYR A 565 -0.91 30.13 -20.80
CA TYR A 565 -1.92 29.10 -20.64
C TYR A 565 -2.00 28.70 -19.17
N SER A 566 -3.21 28.46 -18.66
CA SER A 566 -3.42 27.95 -17.31
C SER A 566 -4.54 26.93 -17.28
N ASP A 567 -4.32 25.83 -16.56
CA ASP A 567 -5.35 24.86 -16.20
C ASP A 567 -5.38 24.61 -14.68
N TYR A 568 -5.97 23.48 -14.24
CA TYR A 568 -6.07 23.18 -12.80
C TYR A 568 -4.72 22.98 -12.14
N LYS A 569 -3.80 22.41 -12.91
CA LYS A 569 -2.60 21.77 -12.41
C LYS A 569 -1.37 22.53 -12.88
N SER A 570 -1.45 23.27 -13.97
CA SER A 570 -0.30 23.88 -14.62
C SER A 570 -0.48 25.33 -15.06
N ILE A 571 0.65 26.03 -15.11
CA ILE A 571 0.84 27.26 -15.90
C ILE A 571 1.85 26.95 -16.98
N ARG A 572 1.57 27.42 -18.19
CA ARG A 572 2.50 27.35 -19.31
C ARG A 572 2.71 28.73 -19.90
N LEU A 573 3.96 29.06 -20.20
CA LEU A 573 4.35 30.33 -20.80
C LEU A 573 5.01 30.07 -22.15
N MET A 574 4.78 30.96 -23.09
CA MET A 574 5.52 31.06 -24.34
C MET A 574 6.22 32.42 -24.35
N LEU A 575 7.55 32.40 -24.46
CA LEU A 575 8.38 33.59 -24.51
C LEU A 575 9.11 33.67 -25.85
N ALA A 576 9.09 34.83 -26.50
CA ALA A 576 9.79 35.06 -27.76
C ALA A 576 11.16 35.71 -27.50
N ALA A 577 12.24 34.97 -27.76
CA ALA A 577 13.62 35.44 -27.61
C ALA A 577 14.39 35.31 -28.93
N THR A 578 15.45 36.10 -29.15
CA THR A 578 16.44 35.77 -30.19
C THR A 578 17.32 34.62 -29.73
N ASP A 579 17.96 33.96 -30.70
CA ASP A 579 18.90 32.88 -30.44
C ASP A 579 20.14 33.31 -29.64
N GLY A 580 20.82 32.32 -29.06
CA GLY A 580 22.08 32.54 -28.34
C GLY A 580 21.87 33.13 -26.95
N ASP A 581 22.55 34.23 -26.65
CA ASP A 581 22.66 34.79 -25.31
C ASP A 581 21.32 35.26 -24.73
N GLU A 582 20.41 35.80 -25.56
CA GLU A 582 19.08 36.23 -25.08
C GLU A 582 18.25 35.03 -24.63
N ALA A 583 18.24 33.94 -25.41
CA ALA A 583 17.53 32.72 -25.02
C ALA A 583 18.11 32.07 -23.75
N ALA A 584 19.44 32.10 -23.59
CA ALA A 584 20.10 31.63 -22.37
C ALA A 584 19.75 32.51 -21.16
N LEU A 585 19.72 33.84 -21.35
CA LEU A 585 19.32 34.79 -20.31
C LEU A 585 17.88 34.54 -19.86
N VAL A 586 16.92 34.41 -20.78
CA VAL A 586 15.51 34.16 -20.47
C VAL A 586 15.34 32.86 -19.67
N ARG A 587 15.99 31.75 -20.08
CA ARG A 587 15.94 30.48 -19.33
C ARG A 587 16.51 30.60 -17.92
N ARG A 588 17.62 31.32 -17.77
CA ARG A 588 18.22 31.58 -16.45
C ARG A 588 17.25 32.36 -15.55
N LEU A 589 16.66 33.45 -16.07
CA LEU A 589 15.72 34.28 -15.32
C LEU A 589 14.43 33.51 -14.95
N LEU A 590 13.95 32.63 -15.83
CA LEU A 590 12.82 31.72 -15.52
C LEU A 590 13.18 30.76 -14.37
N SER A 591 14.37 30.15 -14.42
CA SER A 591 14.86 29.26 -13.36
C SER A 591 14.97 29.98 -12.00
N GLU A 592 15.58 31.17 -11.99
CA GLU A 592 15.70 32.01 -10.79
C GLU A 592 14.31 32.41 -10.24
N THR A 593 13.40 32.80 -11.13
CA THR A 593 12.02 33.17 -10.77
C THR A 593 11.27 31.98 -10.17
N TYR A 594 11.38 30.81 -10.78
CA TYR A 594 10.79 29.56 -10.28
C TYR A 594 11.35 29.18 -8.90
N SER A 595 12.67 29.13 -8.73
CA SER A 595 13.30 28.75 -7.45
C SER A 595 12.92 29.72 -6.33
N ALA A 596 12.87 31.02 -6.60
CA ALA A 596 12.43 32.02 -5.64
C ALA A 596 10.94 31.86 -5.28
N THR A 597 10.10 31.53 -6.25
CA THR A 597 8.67 31.26 -6.04
C THR A 597 8.46 30.02 -5.17
N VAL A 598 9.17 28.92 -5.43
CA VAL A 598 9.09 27.69 -4.62
C VAL A 598 9.49 27.96 -3.16
N ALA A 599 10.52 28.77 -2.94
CA ALA A 599 10.95 29.15 -1.59
C ALA A 599 9.88 29.99 -0.86
N GLU A 600 9.33 31.01 -1.53
CA GLU A 600 8.26 31.86 -0.99
C GLU A 600 6.99 31.05 -0.71
N PHE A 601 6.58 30.20 -1.64
CA PHE A 601 5.43 29.31 -1.54
C PHE A 601 5.51 28.43 -0.29
N SER A 602 6.62 27.71 -0.11
CA SER A 602 6.84 26.86 1.06
C SER A 602 6.83 27.69 2.35
N SER A 603 7.46 28.87 2.38
CA SER A 603 7.47 29.72 3.58
C SER A 603 6.08 30.28 3.93
N THR A 604 5.26 30.59 2.93
CA THR A 604 3.90 31.13 3.13
C THR A 604 2.96 30.06 3.67
N LEU A 605 3.10 28.81 3.21
CA LEU A 605 2.34 27.68 3.74
C LEU A 605 2.66 27.39 5.21
N GLU A 606 3.93 27.47 5.60
CA GLU A 606 4.33 27.34 7.02
C GLU A 606 3.82 28.51 7.86
N ALA A 607 3.86 29.73 7.33
CA ALA A 607 3.31 30.91 8.00
C ALA A 607 1.79 30.83 8.19
N ALA A 608 1.08 30.18 7.27
CA ALA A 608 -0.35 29.86 7.38
C ALA A 608 -0.65 28.71 8.38
N LYS A 609 0.38 28.20 9.09
CA LYS A 609 0.32 27.09 10.05
C LYS A 609 -0.22 25.78 9.45
N LEU A 610 -0.12 25.59 8.14
CA LEU A 610 -0.64 24.38 7.49
C LEU A 610 0.33 23.18 7.56
N GLY A 611 1.56 23.38 8.06
CA GLY A 611 2.64 22.37 8.16
C GLY A 611 2.22 21.01 8.73
N GLY A 612 1.31 21.03 9.70
CA GLY A 612 0.76 19.83 10.31
C GLY A 612 0.09 18.87 9.31
N LEU A 613 -0.45 19.36 8.20
CA LEU A 613 -1.16 18.55 7.21
C LEU A 613 -0.24 17.60 6.44
N TRP A 614 1.00 18.01 6.11
CA TRP A 614 1.90 17.21 5.26
C TRP A 614 3.13 16.64 5.96
N GLN A 615 3.50 17.13 7.15
CA GLN A 615 4.75 16.74 7.83
C GLN A 615 4.95 15.23 8.06
N ASN A 616 3.86 14.45 8.04
CA ASN A 616 3.88 13.00 8.25
C ASN A 616 3.90 12.19 6.94
N PHE A 617 3.81 12.84 5.80
CA PHE A 617 3.92 12.19 4.49
C PHE A 617 5.39 12.11 4.07
N GLN A 618 5.77 11.06 3.33
CA GLN A 618 7.12 10.95 2.77
C GLN A 618 7.14 11.32 1.29
N GLY A 619 8.35 11.44 0.74
CA GLY A 619 8.57 11.79 -0.65
C GLY A 619 7.97 13.15 -1.02
N PRO A 620 7.47 13.31 -2.26
CA PRO A 620 6.97 14.59 -2.73
C PRO A 620 5.79 15.16 -1.93
N LEU A 621 4.95 14.32 -1.32
CA LEU A 621 3.80 14.81 -0.53
C LEU A 621 4.23 15.52 0.76
N GLY A 622 5.30 15.05 1.40
CA GLY A 622 5.81 15.61 2.66
C GLY A 622 6.57 16.92 2.52
N ASN A 623 6.80 17.40 1.30
CA ASN A 623 7.66 18.54 1.05
C ASN A 623 7.04 19.51 0.03
N PRO A 624 6.47 20.65 0.49
CA PRO A 624 5.88 21.65 -0.40
C PRO A 624 6.83 22.16 -1.50
N ARG A 625 8.15 22.07 -1.29
CA ARG A 625 9.15 22.51 -2.29
C ARG A 625 9.24 21.60 -3.52
N THR A 626 8.60 20.45 -3.51
CA THR A 626 8.56 19.50 -4.63
C THR A 626 7.16 19.32 -5.21
N TRP A 627 6.17 20.07 -4.71
CA TRP A 627 4.80 19.99 -5.23
C TRP A 627 4.71 20.54 -6.64
N PHE A 628 5.33 21.69 -6.89
CA PHE A 628 5.42 22.30 -8.22
C PHE A 628 6.75 21.95 -8.86
N LEU A 629 6.72 21.43 -10.08
CA LEU A 629 7.90 21.06 -10.85
C LEU A 629 7.86 21.79 -12.18
N ALA A 630 9.01 22.33 -12.59
CA ALA A 630 9.11 23.16 -13.78
C ALA A 630 10.05 22.58 -14.84
N GLY A 631 9.76 22.88 -16.10
CA GLY A 631 10.51 22.45 -17.26
C GLY A 631 10.54 23.52 -18.35
N SER A 632 11.62 23.54 -19.14
CA SER A 632 11.72 24.40 -20.33
C SER A 632 12.09 23.61 -21.58
N GLY A 633 11.65 24.09 -22.74
CA GLY A 633 11.85 23.45 -24.04
C GLY A 633 11.66 24.41 -25.22
N GLN A 634 11.92 23.91 -26.44
CA GLN A 634 11.67 24.64 -27.69
C GLN A 634 10.22 24.51 -28.17
N THR A 635 9.49 23.50 -27.68
CA THR A 635 8.05 23.31 -27.90
C THR A 635 7.31 23.21 -26.57
N SER A 636 5.99 23.39 -26.59
CA SER A 636 5.14 23.23 -25.40
C SER A 636 5.20 21.79 -24.84
N ILE A 637 5.36 20.79 -25.71
CA ILE A 637 5.51 19.38 -25.34
C ILE A 637 6.85 19.15 -24.65
N GLU A 638 7.96 19.64 -25.21
CA GLU A 638 9.29 19.53 -24.60
C GLU A 638 9.34 20.12 -23.19
N ALA A 639 8.77 21.32 -23.01
CA ALA A 639 8.71 21.98 -21.71
C ALA A 639 7.92 21.17 -20.69
N ASN A 640 6.74 20.64 -21.09
CA ASN A 640 5.97 19.74 -20.25
C ASN A 640 6.75 18.47 -19.91
N MET A 641 7.43 17.89 -20.89
CA MET A 641 8.16 16.66 -20.68
C MET A 641 9.33 16.86 -19.72
N ALA A 642 10.08 17.95 -19.86
CA ALA A 642 11.11 18.33 -18.89
C ALA A 642 10.53 18.47 -17.46
N ALA A 643 9.38 19.14 -17.30
CA ALA A 643 8.72 19.28 -16.01
C ALA A 643 8.32 17.91 -15.41
N ARG A 644 7.86 16.98 -16.25
CA ARG A 644 7.52 15.61 -15.84
C ARG A 644 8.77 14.79 -15.48
N ALA A 645 9.88 14.94 -16.20
CA ALA A 645 11.13 14.26 -15.90
C ALA A 645 11.66 14.61 -14.50
N ALA A 646 11.44 15.85 -14.07
CA ALA A 646 11.79 16.36 -12.74
C ALA A 646 11.06 15.62 -11.59
N ARG A 647 9.96 14.89 -11.87
CA ARG A 647 9.27 14.06 -10.85
C ARG A 647 10.15 12.95 -10.29
N ALA A 648 11.08 12.43 -11.09
CA ALA A 648 12.03 11.42 -10.62
C ALA A 648 13.00 12.02 -9.57
N GLU A 649 13.45 13.24 -9.81
CA GLU A 649 14.33 13.99 -8.90
C GLU A 649 13.60 14.40 -7.62
N ALA A 650 12.32 14.78 -7.72
CA ALA A 650 11.46 15.14 -6.58
C ALA A 650 11.32 14.05 -5.52
N ARG A 651 11.55 12.78 -5.88
CA ARG A 651 11.50 11.66 -4.95
C ARG A 651 12.73 11.58 -4.05
N VAL A 652 13.88 12.04 -4.54
CA VAL A 652 15.17 11.88 -3.86
C VAL A 652 15.79 13.20 -3.41
N GLN A 653 15.34 14.33 -3.97
CA GLN A 653 15.85 15.65 -3.65
C GLN A 653 14.80 16.50 -2.92
N PRO A 654 15.18 17.23 -1.85
CA PRO A 654 14.27 18.13 -1.14
C PRO A 654 13.98 19.42 -1.91
N HIS A 655 14.75 19.72 -2.95
CA HIS A 655 14.54 20.83 -3.86
C HIS A 655 14.88 20.35 -5.27
N VAL A 656 14.00 20.66 -6.23
CA VAL A 656 14.18 20.26 -7.62
C VAL A 656 14.30 21.51 -8.49
N PRO A 657 15.43 21.71 -9.17
CA PRO A 657 15.60 22.84 -10.08
C PRO A 657 14.67 22.70 -11.29
N MET A 658 14.51 23.79 -12.04
CA MET A 658 13.85 23.73 -13.35
C MET A 658 14.65 22.82 -14.29
N ALA A 659 13.99 21.82 -14.89
CA ALA A 659 14.62 20.94 -15.86
C ALA A 659 14.63 21.57 -17.27
N ASN A 660 15.65 21.29 -18.08
CA ASN A 660 15.61 21.59 -19.52
C ASN A 660 15.46 20.31 -20.32
N PHE A 661 14.64 20.36 -21.36
CA PHE A 661 14.39 19.20 -22.21
C PHE A 661 15.67 18.66 -22.88
N SER A 662 16.55 19.56 -23.35
CA SER A 662 17.83 19.19 -23.97
C SER A 662 18.67 18.28 -23.07
N ASP A 663 18.61 18.51 -21.75
CA ASP A 663 19.40 17.78 -20.77
C ASP A 663 18.80 16.38 -20.50
N GLN A 664 17.54 16.16 -20.89
CA GLN A 664 16.80 14.92 -20.74
C GLN A 664 16.77 14.07 -22.03
N LEU A 665 17.29 14.58 -23.15
CA LEU A 665 17.17 13.92 -24.47
C LEU A 665 17.77 12.51 -24.47
N ALA A 666 18.98 12.35 -23.92
CA ALA A 666 19.64 11.05 -23.82
C ALA A 666 18.85 10.05 -22.98
N ARG A 667 18.19 10.54 -21.92
CA ARG A 667 17.33 9.72 -21.06
C ARG A 667 16.08 9.27 -21.82
N TYR A 668 15.37 10.16 -22.51
CA TYR A 668 14.21 9.78 -23.31
C TYR A 668 14.56 8.80 -24.42
N TYR A 669 15.70 8.99 -25.08
CA TYR A 669 16.20 8.04 -26.06
C TYR A 669 16.37 6.64 -25.47
N GLN A 670 17.01 6.54 -24.30
CA GLN A 670 17.17 5.26 -23.60
C GLN A 670 15.84 4.66 -23.14
N GLU A 671 14.94 5.47 -22.57
CA GLU A 671 13.61 5.04 -22.12
C GLU A 671 12.78 4.51 -23.29
N PHE A 672 12.81 5.15 -24.46
CA PHE A 672 12.14 4.68 -25.66
C PHE A 672 12.61 3.27 -26.07
N HIS A 673 13.94 3.06 -26.16
CA HIS A 673 14.49 1.76 -26.51
C HIS A 673 14.20 0.68 -25.47
N GLN A 674 14.27 1.02 -24.19
CA GLN A 674 13.89 0.10 -23.10
C GLN A 674 12.41 -0.30 -23.21
N MET A 675 11.54 0.66 -23.51
CA MET A 675 10.12 0.45 -23.71
C MET A 675 9.84 -0.45 -24.92
N GLU A 676 10.47 -0.22 -26.08
CA GLU A 676 10.30 -1.09 -27.26
C GLU A 676 10.85 -2.50 -27.04
N ASN A 677 11.98 -2.65 -26.34
CA ASN A 677 12.52 -3.95 -25.97
C ASN A 677 11.57 -4.71 -25.03
N LEU A 678 10.98 -4.00 -24.07
CA LEU A 678 10.01 -4.57 -23.14
C LEU A 678 8.72 -4.97 -23.84
N ARG A 679 8.22 -4.15 -24.77
CA ARG A 679 7.09 -4.46 -25.64
C ARG A 679 7.35 -5.75 -26.43
N GLY A 680 8.51 -5.86 -27.08
CA GLY A 680 8.90 -7.06 -27.84
C GLY A 680 9.01 -8.32 -26.96
N THR A 681 9.52 -8.16 -25.73
CA THR A 681 9.57 -9.26 -24.74
C THR A 681 8.16 -9.72 -24.36
N LEU A 682 7.25 -8.79 -24.06
CA LEU A 682 5.85 -9.11 -23.73
C LEU A 682 5.11 -9.74 -24.92
N GLU A 683 5.33 -9.22 -26.13
CA GLU A 683 4.74 -9.75 -27.37
C GLU A 683 5.14 -11.21 -27.65
N GLY A 684 6.36 -11.61 -27.24
CA GLY A 684 6.83 -12.99 -27.32
C GLY A 684 6.08 -13.97 -26.41
N ILE A 685 5.25 -13.49 -25.47
CA ILE A 685 4.49 -14.32 -24.54
C ILE A 685 3.12 -14.65 -25.16
N GLU A 686 2.98 -15.87 -25.69
CA GLU A 686 1.81 -16.31 -26.46
C GLU A 686 0.48 -16.18 -25.70
N ILE A 687 0.48 -16.44 -24.39
CA ILE A 687 -0.73 -16.32 -23.57
C ILE A 687 -1.28 -14.88 -23.54
N LEU A 688 -0.43 -13.87 -23.66
CA LEU A 688 -0.89 -12.47 -23.67
C LEU A 688 -1.65 -12.13 -24.96
N LYS A 689 -1.22 -12.67 -26.10
CA LYS A 689 -1.89 -12.47 -27.40
C LYS A 689 -3.18 -13.29 -27.48
N THR A 690 -3.11 -14.59 -27.19
CA THR A 690 -4.27 -15.50 -27.30
C THR A 690 -5.41 -15.15 -26.33
N LYS A 691 -5.11 -14.50 -25.19
CA LYS A 691 -6.11 -14.01 -24.24
C LYS A 691 -6.55 -12.57 -24.48
N GLY A 692 -6.01 -11.87 -25.48
CA GLY A 692 -6.33 -10.47 -25.77
C GLY A 692 -5.84 -9.48 -24.70
N ILE A 693 -4.84 -9.86 -23.90
CA ILE A 693 -4.14 -8.93 -22.99
C ILE A 693 -3.26 -7.99 -23.80
N MET A 694 -2.67 -8.51 -24.89
CA MET A 694 -2.06 -7.72 -25.94
C MET A 694 -2.85 -7.88 -27.24
N GLN A 695 -2.94 -6.81 -28.02
CA GLN A 695 -3.65 -6.77 -29.29
C GLN A 695 -2.72 -6.29 -30.41
N ALA A 696 -2.90 -6.88 -31.58
CA ALA A 696 -2.18 -6.49 -32.78
C ALA A 696 -2.54 -5.06 -33.20
N VAL A 697 -1.54 -4.34 -33.71
CA VAL A 697 -1.68 -3.03 -34.35
C VAL A 697 -0.99 -3.04 -35.71
N GLU A 698 -1.06 -1.91 -36.43
CA GLU A 698 -0.38 -1.71 -37.71
C GLU A 698 1.11 -2.13 -37.65
N GLY A 699 1.60 -2.78 -38.70
CA GLY A 699 2.97 -3.29 -38.77
C GLY A 699 3.20 -4.63 -38.05
N GLY A 700 2.14 -5.31 -37.60
CA GLY A 700 2.23 -6.66 -37.00
C GLY A 700 2.72 -6.70 -35.55
N LYS A 701 3.02 -5.53 -34.97
CA LYS A 701 3.39 -5.37 -33.57
C LYS A 701 2.16 -5.55 -32.66
N HIS A 702 2.40 -5.98 -31.43
CA HIS A 702 1.37 -6.05 -30.39
C HIS A 702 1.64 -5.03 -29.27
N ILE A 703 0.57 -4.46 -28.74
CA ILE A 703 0.56 -3.54 -27.58
C ILE A 703 -0.50 -3.99 -26.56
N LEU A 704 -0.50 -3.41 -25.36
CA LEU A 704 -1.51 -3.76 -24.34
C LEU A 704 -2.94 -3.42 -24.82
N SER A 705 -3.90 -4.26 -24.45
CA SER A 705 -5.33 -4.00 -24.70
C SER A 705 -5.86 -2.86 -23.82
N ARG A 706 -6.95 -2.21 -24.23
CA ARG A 706 -7.57 -1.10 -23.47
C ARG A 706 -7.94 -1.55 -22.06
N GLU A 707 -8.46 -2.76 -21.91
CA GLU A 707 -8.81 -3.36 -20.63
C GLU A 707 -7.57 -3.54 -19.74
N THR A 708 -6.45 -4.02 -20.30
CA THR A 708 -5.20 -4.17 -19.55
C THR A 708 -4.63 -2.82 -19.11
N ILE A 709 -4.66 -1.83 -20.01
CA ILE A 709 -4.27 -0.45 -19.71
C ILE A 709 -5.13 0.12 -18.58
N GLU A 710 -6.44 -0.10 -18.61
CA GLU A 710 -7.35 0.36 -17.56
C GLU A 710 -7.02 -0.26 -16.19
N VAL A 711 -6.66 -1.55 -16.16
CA VAL A 711 -6.22 -2.23 -14.93
C VAL A 711 -4.95 -1.59 -14.38
N LEU A 712 -3.90 -1.47 -15.18
CA LEU A 712 -2.60 -0.93 -14.76
C LEU A 712 -2.69 0.56 -14.36
N ARG A 713 -3.56 1.32 -15.01
CA ARG A 713 -3.79 2.74 -14.71
C ARG A 713 -4.51 2.95 -13.38
N LYS A 714 -5.48 2.09 -13.06
CA LYS A 714 -6.34 2.21 -11.87
C LYS A 714 -5.77 1.55 -10.63
N ILE A 715 -5.00 0.47 -10.79
CA ILE A 715 -4.33 -0.23 -9.69
C ILE A 715 -2.88 0.24 -9.74
N ARG A 716 -2.49 1.17 -8.87
CA ARG A 716 -1.14 1.73 -8.88
C ARG A 716 -0.31 1.08 -7.79
N ARG A 717 0.98 0.87 -8.05
CA ARG A 717 1.91 0.32 -7.05
C ARG A 717 1.89 1.09 -5.73
N ALA A 718 1.74 2.42 -5.80
CA ALA A 718 1.72 3.31 -4.64
C ALA A 718 0.50 3.11 -3.72
N ASP A 719 -0.57 2.46 -4.20
CA ASP A 719 -1.79 2.25 -3.41
C ASP A 719 -1.65 1.06 -2.43
N PHE A 720 -0.61 0.23 -2.59
CA PHE A 720 -0.43 -1.02 -1.85
C PHE A 720 0.75 -0.96 -0.88
N ALA A 721 0.62 -1.64 0.26
CA ALA A 721 1.67 -1.72 1.27
C ALA A 721 2.90 -2.55 0.81
N SER A 722 2.71 -3.45 -0.15
CA SER A 722 3.76 -4.31 -0.68
C SER A 722 3.56 -4.60 -2.18
N GLU A 723 4.65 -4.95 -2.86
CA GLU A 723 4.58 -5.39 -4.26
C GLU A 723 3.76 -6.67 -4.43
N SER A 724 3.81 -7.58 -3.46
CA SER A 724 2.99 -8.80 -3.50
C SER A 724 1.50 -8.46 -3.48
N ALA A 725 1.06 -7.56 -2.59
CA ALA A 725 -0.33 -7.12 -2.57
C ALA A 725 -0.76 -6.43 -3.88
N TYR A 726 0.11 -5.60 -4.45
CA TYR A 726 -0.09 -5.00 -5.76
C TYR A 726 -0.26 -6.06 -6.86
N ARG A 727 0.67 -7.01 -6.97
CA ARG A 727 0.62 -8.08 -7.97
C ARG A 727 -0.61 -8.95 -7.81
N THR A 728 -0.99 -9.31 -6.57
CA THR A 728 -2.22 -10.06 -6.29
C THR A 728 -3.47 -9.30 -6.75
N ALA A 729 -3.52 -7.98 -6.54
CA ALA A 729 -4.63 -7.16 -7.01
C ALA A 729 -4.71 -7.14 -8.55
N ILE A 730 -3.58 -6.99 -9.24
CA ILE A 730 -3.52 -7.11 -10.71
C ILE A 730 -3.95 -8.51 -11.15
N GLN A 731 -3.39 -9.59 -10.57
CA GLN A 731 -3.72 -10.98 -10.91
C GLN A 731 -5.21 -11.26 -10.75
N SER A 732 -5.82 -10.83 -9.65
CA SER A 732 -7.26 -10.99 -9.42
C SER A 732 -8.06 -10.30 -10.52
N ARG A 733 -7.68 -9.08 -10.89
CA ARG A 733 -8.38 -8.34 -11.94
C ARG A 733 -8.17 -8.93 -13.33
N MET A 734 -6.95 -9.39 -13.66
CA MET A 734 -6.64 -10.05 -14.94
C MET A 734 -7.36 -11.39 -15.05
N LYS A 735 -7.41 -12.19 -13.97
CA LYS A 735 -8.20 -13.44 -13.91
C LYS A 735 -9.68 -13.16 -14.17
N LYS A 736 -10.24 -12.12 -13.56
CA LYS A 736 -11.63 -11.72 -13.78
C LYS A 736 -11.89 -11.26 -15.22
N LEU A 737 -10.99 -10.50 -15.84
CA LEU A 737 -11.22 -9.91 -17.17
C LEU A 737 -10.88 -10.84 -18.32
N PHE A 738 -9.87 -11.71 -18.16
CA PHE A 738 -9.29 -12.50 -19.25
C PHE A 738 -9.29 -14.01 -18.96
N ALA A 739 -9.82 -14.45 -17.81
CA ALA A 739 -9.85 -15.85 -17.39
C ALA A 739 -8.46 -16.52 -17.45
N VAL A 740 -7.41 -15.78 -17.06
CA VAL A 740 -6.02 -16.23 -17.08
C VAL A 740 -5.28 -15.74 -15.83
N GLN A 741 -4.42 -16.58 -15.29
CA GLN A 741 -3.48 -16.22 -14.24
C GLN A 741 -2.17 -15.77 -14.89
N ILE A 742 -1.71 -14.59 -14.52
CA ILE A 742 -0.49 -13.98 -15.07
C ILE A 742 0.60 -14.02 -14.01
N GLU A 743 1.80 -14.43 -14.41
CA GLU A 743 2.95 -14.49 -13.53
C GLU A 743 3.41 -13.10 -13.08
N ASP A 744 3.96 -13.03 -11.86
CA ASP A 744 4.44 -11.80 -11.23
C ASP A 744 5.39 -10.98 -12.11
N HIS A 745 6.36 -11.65 -12.74
CA HIS A 745 7.36 -10.99 -13.58
C HIS A 745 6.75 -10.40 -14.86
N VAL A 746 5.67 -11.01 -15.39
CA VAL A 746 4.93 -10.50 -16.55
C VAL A 746 4.11 -9.28 -16.15
N ILE A 747 3.52 -9.27 -14.95
CA ILE A 747 2.84 -8.09 -14.39
C ILE A 747 3.81 -6.93 -14.24
N ASP A 748 5.00 -7.19 -13.70
CA ASP A 748 6.04 -6.15 -13.57
C ASP A 748 6.52 -5.66 -14.93
N GLY A 749 6.58 -6.54 -15.94
CA GLY A 749 6.87 -6.18 -17.32
C GLY A 749 5.79 -5.28 -17.93
N MET A 750 4.52 -5.68 -17.86
CA MET A 750 3.41 -4.86 -18.36
C MET A 750 3.30 -3.51 -17.63
N THR A 751 3.51 -3.50 -16.32
CA THR A 751 3.48 -2.27 -15.52
C THR A 751 4.59 -1.33 -15.94
N ARG A 752 5.84 -1.81 -16.08
CA ARG A 752 6.95 -0.99 -16.57
C ARG A 752 6.75 -0.49 -17.99
N TYR A 753 6.15 -1.30 -18.85
CA TYR A 753 5.82 -0.87 -20.22
C TYR A 753 4.78 0.26 -20.20
N PHE A 754 3.70 0.10 -19.42
CA PHE A 754 2.70 1.13 -19.24
C PHE A 754 3.27 2.42 -18.62
N ASP A 755 4.09 2.31 -17.56
CA ASP A 755 4.74 3.45 -16.91
C ASP A 755 5.66 4.20 -17.90
N GLY A 756 6.39 3.47 -18.76
CA GLY A 756 7.21 4.05 -19.83
C GLY A 756 6.37 4.82 -20.83
N ILE A 757 5.25 4.25 -21.28
CA ILE A 757 4.30 4.91 -22.20
C ILE A 757 3.68 6.17 -21.58
N ASP A 758 3.30 6.12 -20.30
CA ASP A 758 2.79 7.30 -19.59
C ASP A 758 3.85 8.42 -19.62
N GLY A 759 5.13 8.06 -19.49
CA GLY A 759 6.28 8.96 -19.65
C GLY A 759 6.42 9.61 -21.04
N PHE A 760 5.77 9.08 -22.07
CA PHE A 760 5.71 9.69 -23.41
C PHE A 760 4.35 10.34 -23.74
N SER A 761 3.41 10.33 -22.81
CA SER A 761 2.09 10.92 -23.03
C SER A 761 2.18 12.46 -23.05
N PRO A 762 1.70 13.15 -24.11
CA PRO A 762 1.73 14.60 -24.17
C PRO A 762 0.83 15.23 -23.09
N PRO A 763 1.00 16.54 -22.82
CA PRO A 763 0.00 17.27 -22.04
C PRO A 763 -1.31 17.40 -22.83
N ILE A 764 -2.43 17.35 -22.11
CA ILE A 764 -3.75 17.70 -22.65
C ILE A 764 -3.92 19.21 -22.51
N PHE A 765 -4.28 19.87 -23.59
CA PHE A 765 -4.61 21.28 -23.62
C PHE A 765 -6.12 21.48 -23.70
N SER A 766 -6.66 22.38 -22.88
CA SER A 766 -8.06 22.80 -22.94
C SER A 766 -8.15 24.28 -23.30
N ALA A 767 -8.93 24.61 -24.33
CA ALA A 767 -9.18 25.98 -24.75
C ALA A 767 -9.82 26.84 -23.64
N GLY A 768 -10.57 26.23 -22.73
CA GLY A 768 -11.17 26.91 -21.59
C GLY A 768 -11.57 25.94 -20.50
N ARG A 769 -11.85 26.50 -19.32
CA ARG A 769 -12.39 25.77 -18.17
C ARG A 769 -13.79 26.28 -17.93
N THR A 770 -14.77 25.42 -18.13
CA THR A 770 -16.17 25.79 -17.93
C THR A 770 -16.57 25.43 -16.51
N PRO A 771 -16.79 26.40 -15.59
CA PRO A 771 -17.38 26.08 -14.30
C PRO A 771 -18.78 25.51 -14.52
N MET A 772 -19.13 24.45 -13.80
CA MET A 772 -20.48 23.86 -13.87
C MET A 772 -21.45 24.70 -13.05
N PRO A 773 -22.50 25.31 -13.66
CA PRO A 773 -23.41 26.20 -12.97
C PRO A 773 -24.52 25.41 -12.26
N PHE A 774 -24.19 24.78 -11.13
CA PHE A 774 -25.16 23.98 -10.36
C PHE A 774 -26.34 24.78 -9.79
N ASP A 775 -26.25 26.11 -9.79
CA ASP A 775 -27.35 27.03 -9.50
C ASP A 775 -28.44 27.04 -10.59
N GLN A 776 -28.11 26.64 -11.83
CA GLN A 776 -29.08 26.48 -12.92
C GLN A 776 -29.86 25.16 -12.86
N ALA A 777 -29.53 24.27 -11.92
CA ALA A 777 -30.18 22.98 -11.73
C ALA A 777 -31.58 23.12 -11.10
N THR A 778 -32.47 23.88 -11.72
CA THR A 778 -33.84 24.13 -11.23
C THR A 778 -34.84 23.07 -11.67
N ARG A 779 -34.50 22.26 -12.67
CA ARG A 779 -35.39 21.23 -13.26
C ARG A 779 -34.72 19.87 -13.38
N GLY A 780 -33.70 19.63 -12.57
CA GLY A 780 -32.87 18.43 -12.58
C GLY A 780 -31.59 18.62 -13.36
N ILE A 781 -30.76 17.58 -13.35
CA ILE A 781 -29.45 17.56 -13.99
C ILE A 781 -29.34 16.25 -14.77
N VAL A 782 -28.90 16.34 -16.02
CA VAL A 782 -28.41 15.18 -16.77
C VAL A 782 -26.90 15.29 -16.83
N SER A 783 -26.19 14.47 -16.08
CA SER A 783 -24.73 14.42 -16.10
C SER A 783 -24.26 13.32 -17.03
N VAL A 784 -23.13 13.55 -17.72
CA VAL A 784 -22.45 12.57 -18.56
C VAL A 784 -20.95 12.58 -18.26
N ASP A 785 -20.40 11.40 -17.99
CA ASP A 785 -18.95 11.15 -17.89
C ASP A 785 -18.51 10.35 -19.12
N PHE A 786 -17.55 10.90 -19.89
CA PHE A 786 -17.00 10.26 -21.09
C PHE A 786 -15.97 9.19 -20.69
N ALA A 787 -16.45 7.96 -20.58
CA ALA A 787 -15.65 6.83 -20.14
C ALA A 787 -14.45 6.56 -21.05
N GLY A 788 -13.33 6.17 -20.44
CA GLY A 788 -12.20 5.59 -21.16
C GLY A 788 -11.17 6.59 -21.67
N LEU A 789 -11.38 7.91 -21.58
CA LEU A 789 -10.47 8.92 -22.14
C LEU A 789 -8.99 8.69 -21.81
N GLY A 790 -8.63 8.53 -20.54
CA GLY A 790 -7.24 8.27 -20.15
C GLY A 790 -6.70 6.90 -20.61
N THR A 791 -7.56 5.90 -20.77
CA THR A 791 -7.18 4.59 -21.33
C THR A 791 -6.97 4.70 -22.84
N ASP A 792 -7.80 5.47 -23.51
CA ASP A 792 -7.74 5.68 -24.95
C ASP A 792 -6.53 6.50 -25.35
N ASN A 793 -6.19 7.54 -24.59
CA ASN A 793 -4.95 8.29 -24.78
C ASN A 793 -3.72 7.39 -24.67
N ALA A 794 -3.63 6.57 -23.62
CA ALA A 794 -2.50 5.66 -23.44
C ALA A 794 -2.45 4.61 -24.56
N TYR A 795 -3.60 4.05 -24.96
CA TYR A 795 -3.66 3.06 -26.04
C TYR A 795 -3.24 3.63 -27.40
N GLU A 796 -3.76 4.80 -27.77
CA GLU A 796 -3.42 5.43 -29.04
C GLU A 796 -1.96 5.92 -29.03
N THR A 797 -1.42 6.33 -27.87
CA THR A 797 0.00 6.62 -27.69
C THR A 797 0.86 5.36 -27.88
N MET A 798 0.49 4.22 -27.28
CA MET A 798 1.17 2.94 -27.55
C MET A 798 1.16 2.58 -29.03
N ARG A 799 0.01 2.77 -29.70
CA ARG A 799 -0.10 2.51 -31.13
C ARG A 799 0.80 3.42 -31.95
N ALA A 800 0.87 4.71 -31.61
CA ALA A 800 1.73 5.67 -32.29
C ALA A 800 3.21 5.32 -32.11
N LEU A 801 3.66 5.11 -30.87
CA LEU A 801 5.05 4.80 -30.55
C LEU A 801 5.51 3.48 -31.15
N ALA A 802 4.63 2.47 -31.23
CA ALA A 802 4.93 1.22 -31.90
C ALA A 802 5.26 1.40 -33.41
N ARG A 803 4.81 2.48 -34.07
CA ARG A 803 5.11 2.74 -35.48
C ARG A 803 6.41 3.50 -35.72
N VAL A 804 7.02 4.04 -34.67
CA VAL A 804 8.25 4.81 -34.77
C VAL A 804 9.42 3.86 -35.08
N GLU A 805 10.08 4.07 -36.22
CA GLU A 805 11.30 3.36 -36.58
C GLU A 805 12.47 3.89 -35.75
N SER A 806 13.18 2.99 -35.07
CA SER A 806 14.24 3.37 -34.12
C SER A 806 15.62 2.88 -34.53
N LYS A 807 15.71 1.98 -35.51
CA LYS A 807 16.98 1.40 -35.92
C LYS A 807 17.80 2.42 -36.69
N GLY A 808 18.95 2.80 -36.14
CA GLY A 808 19.90 3.72 -36.77
C GLY A 808 19.44 5.18 -36.79
N VAL A 809 18.44 5.53 -35.97
CA VAL A 809 17.97 6.91 -35.83
C VAL A 809 18.66 7.57 -34.63
N GLU A 810 19.20 8.76 -34.85
CA GLU A 810 19.83 9.57 -33.79
C GLU A 810 18.85 10.02 -32.71
N ALA A 811 19.37 10.36 -31.53
CA ALA A 811 18.55 10.60 -30.34
C ALA A 811 17.51 11.71 -30.50
N GLY A 812 17.91 12.88 -31.04
CA GLY A 812 17.01 14.01 -31.30
C GLY A 812 15.84 13.62 -32.21
N PRO A 813 16.11 13.26 -33.47
CA PRO A 813 15.05 12.90 -34.43
C PRO A 813 14.12 11.77 -33.97
N LEU A 814 14.65 10.78 -33.24
CA LEU A 814 13.84 9.69 -32.70
C LEU A 814 12.85 10.19 -31.66
N VAL A 815 13.34 10.95 -30.67
CA VAL A 815 12.51 11.47 -29.57
C VAL A 815 11.50 12.50 -30.09
N ASP A 816 11.90 13.37 -31.01
CA ASP A 816 11.01 14.35 -31.64
C ASP A 816 9.87 13.66 -32.40
N THR A 817 10.19 12.61 -33.16
CA THR A 817 9.19 11.81 -33.88
C THR A 817 8.26 11.09 -32.92
N ALA A 818 8.79 10.47 -31.86
CA ALA A 818 7.99 9.81 -30.84
C ALA A 818 6.98 10.77 -30.18
N PHE A 819 7.40 11.97 -29.78
CA PHE A 819 6.49 12.94 -29.16
C PHE A 819 5.49 13.54 -30.13
N ARG A 820 5.88 13.83 -31.37
CA ARG A 820 4.97 14.31 -32.42
C ARG A 820 3.87 13.29 -32.70
N ASP A 821 4.23 12.02 -32.85
CA ASP A 821 3.28 10.96 -33.16
C ASP A 821 2.37 10.65 -31.95
N ALA A 822 2.91 10.70 -30.73
CA ALA A 822 2.11 10.63 -29.50
C ALA A 822 1.12 11.79 -29.38
N LYS A 823 1.52 13.01 -29.74
CA LYS A 823 0.62 14.17 -29.77
C LYS A 823 -0.51 14.00 -30.76
N ALA A 824 -0.20 13.59 -31.99
CA ALA A 824 -1.21 13.33 -33.01
C ALA A 824 -2.22 12.25 -32.56
N ALA A 825 -1.75 11.22 -31.85
CA ALA A 825 -2.63 10.20 -31.26
C ALA A 825 -3.55 10.77 -30.18
N GLN A 826 -3.05 11.65 -29.31
CA GLN A 826 -3.88 12.32 -28.31
C GLN A 826 -4.91 13.27 -28.94
N ASP A 827 -4.55 13.97 -30.02
CA ASP A 827 -5.46 14.86 -30.74
C ASP A 827 -6.60 14.08 -31.42
N LEU A 828 -6.30 12.87 -31.90
CA LEU A 828 -7.32 11.94 -32.41
C LEU A 828 -8.31 11.51 -31.31
N VAL A 829 -7.84 11.25 -30.08
CA VAL A 829 -8.75 10.92 -28.97
C VAL A 829 -9.57 12.14 -28.56
N THR A 830 -8.94 13.32 -28.52
CA THR A 830 -9.59 14.59 -28.19
C THR A 830 -10.73 14.88 -29.18
N SER A 831 -10.48 14.73 -30.49
CA SER A 831 -11.52 14.95 -31.51
C SER A 831 -12.69 13.97 -31.40
N ARG A 832 -12.43 12.71 -31.03
CA ARG A 832 -13.48 11.71 -30.74
C ARG A 832 -14.33 12.10 -29.53
N VAL A 833 -13.73 12.64 -28.48
CA VAL A 833 -14.47 13.14 -27.30
C VAL A 833 -15.29 14.38 -27.66
N GLU A 834 -14.75 15.33 -28.42
CA GLU A 834 -15.51 16.50 -28.88
C GLU A 834 -16.70 16.10 -29.76
N ALA A 835 -16.53 15.11 -30.65
CA ALA A 835 -17.64 14.54 -31.40
C ALA A 835 -18.71 13.90 -30.49
N ALA A 836 -18.29 13.21 -29.43
CA ALA A 836 -19.21 12.62 -28.44
C ALA A 836 -19.94 13.69 -27.62
N LYS A 837 -19.28 14.80 -27.25
CA LYS A 837 -19.89 15.96 -26.59
C LYS A 837 -20.97 16.59 -27.46
N ILE A 838 -20.68 16.81 -28.74
CA ILE A 838 -21.64 17.33 -29.72
C ILE A 838 -22.85 16.38 -29.84
N SER A 839 -22.59 15.08 -30.00
CA SER A 839 -23.64 14.05 -30.09
C SER A 839 -24.53 14.01 -28.85
N PHE A 840 -23.93 14.04 -27.65
CA PHE A 840 -24.67 14.10 -26.39
C PHE A 840 -25.55 15.35 -26.33
N ASN A 841 -25.00 16.53 -26.59
CA ASN A 841 -25.72 17.80 -26.52
C ASN A 841 -26.91 17.83 -27.49
N GLN A 842 -26.69 17.43 -28.75
CA GLN A 842 -27.75 17.36 -29.76
C GLN A 842 -28.86 16.37 -29.36
N THR A 843 -28.48 15.21 -28.82
CA THR A 843 -29.44 14.19 -28.40
C THR A 843 -30.24 14.64 -27.17
N ALA A 844 -29.57 15.20 -26.17
CA ALA A 844 -30.21 15.72 -24.96
C ALA A 844 -31.21 16.85 -25.29
N ARG A 845 -30.84 17.79 -26.15
CA ARG A 845 -31.74 18.88 -26.60
C ARG A 845 -32.93 18.39 -27.40
N ARG A 846 -32.73 17.46 -28.33
CA ARG A 846 -33.82 16.91 -29.15
C ARG A 846 -34.87 16.20 -28.29
N ILE A 847 -34.46 15.51 -27.23
CA ILE A 847 -35.36 14.71 -26.38
C ILE A 847 -35.93 15.53 -25.21
N GLY A 848 -35.08 16.35 -24.60
CA GLY A 848 -35.39 17.13 -23.41
C GLY A 848 -35.94 18.53 -23.66
N GLY A 849 -35.92 19.00 -24.90
CA GLY A 849 -36.25 20.37 -25.25
C GLY A 849 -35.09 21.35 -24.98
N GLU A 850 -35.45 22.59 -24.70
CA GLU A 850 -34.46 23.65 -24.46
C GLU A 850 -33.65 23.40 -23.17
N GLY A 851 -32.37 23.78 -23.21
CA GLY A 851 -31.48 23.68 -22.06
C GLY A 851 -30.05 24.08 -22.41
N SER A 852 -29.25 24.29 -21.38
CA SER A 852 -27.83 24.64 -21.50
C SER A 852 -26.95 23.44 -21.21
N THR A 853 -25.90 23.26 -22.01
CA THR A 853 -24.92 22.17 -21.85
C THR A 853 -23.56 22.76 -21.57
N TYR A 854 -22.88 22.24 -20.57
CA TYR A 854 -21.54 22.67 -20.18
C TYR A 854 -20.62 21.45 -20.11
N PHE A 855 -19.40 21.61 -20.59
CA PHE A 855 -18.39 20.55 -20.58
C PHE A 855 -17.09 21.06 -19.93
N SER A 856 -16.49 20.22 -19.10
CA SER A 856 -15.18 20.44 -18.50
C SER A 856 -14.38 19.13 -18.58
N GLY A 857 -13.49 19.02 -19.57
CA GLY A 857 -12.74 17.78 -19.79
C GLY A 857 -13.64 16.64 -20.28
N ASP A 858 -13.64 15.52 -19.55
CA ASP A 858 -14.51 14.35 -19.73
C ASP A 858 -15.86 14.46 -19.00
N ASP A 859 -16.08 15.51 -18.21
CA ASP A 859 -17.38 15.76 -17.56
C ASP A 859 -18.26 16.66 -18.42
N GLY A 860 -19.55 16.32 -18.53
CA GLY A 860 -20.58 17.10 -19.17
C GLY A 860 -21.86 17.17 -18.35
N MET A 861 -22.54 18.32 -18.38
CA MET A 861 -23.83 18.51 -17.72
C MET A 861 -24.80 19.20 -18.66
N PHE A 862 -26.02 18.67 -18.74
CA PHE A 862 -27.15 19.31 -19.38
C PHE A 862 -28.16 19.73 -18.31
N PHE A 863 -28.50 21.01 -18.33
CA PHE A 863 -29.48 21.64 -17.45
C PHE A 863 -30.74 21.93 -18.27
N PRO A 864 -31.75 21.07 -18.18
CA PRO A 864 -32.95 21.23 -18.99
C PRO A 864 -33.85 22.34 -18.44
N THR A 865 -34.62 22.98 -19.30
CA THR A 865 -35.66 23.96 -18.90
C THR A 865 -36.91 23.29 -18.33
N GLN A 866 -37.06 21.99 -18.52
CA GLN A 866 -38.13 21.15 -17.99
C GLN A 866 -37.55 19.83 -17.49
N SER A 867 -38.11 19.28 -16.41
CA SER A 867 -37.65 17.99 -15.89
C SER A 867 -37.94 16.88 -16.87
N PHE A 868 -36.95 16.01 -17.11
CA PHE A 868 -37.13 14.88 -18.01
C PHE A 868 -38.17 13.93 -17.43
N SER A 869 -39.19 13.61 -18.22
CA SER A 869 -40.09 12.50 -17.92
C SER A 869 -39.35 11.15 -18.04
N GLN A 870 -39.86 10.11 -17.37
CA GLN A 870 -39.27 8.77 -17.48
C GLN A 870 -39.15 8.27 -18.94
N PRO A 871 -40.14 8.48 -19.84
CA PRO A 871 -39.98 8.16 -21.26
C PRO A 871 -38.85 8.93 -21.95
N GLN A 872 -38.65 10.21 -21.62
CA GLN A 872 -37.53 11.01 -22.17
C GLN A 872 -36.17 10.50 -21.68
N ARG A 873 -36.05 10.14 -20.40
CA ARG A 873 -34.82 9.55 -19.85
C ARG A 873 -34.49 8.24 -20.58
N HIS A 874 -35.49 7.37 -20.75
CA HIS A 874 -35.33 6.13 -21.52
C HIS A 874 -34.97 6.39 -22.99
N ALA A 875 -35.61 7.36 -23.64
CA ALA A 875 -35.30 7.73 -25.02
C ALA A 875 -33.86 8.24 -25.17
N LEU A 876 -33.38 9.06 -24.23
CA LEU A 876 -32.00 9.56 -24.25
C LEU A 876 -30.99 8.42 -24.15
N VAL A 877 -31.19 7.52 -23.17
CA VAL A 877 -30.31 6.36 -22.97
C VAL A 877 -30.37 5.40 -24.15
N SER A 878 -31.56 5.20 -24.74
CA SER A 878 -31.73 4.34 -25.91
C SER A 878 -30.99 4.88 -27.13
N GLU A 879 -31.06 6.20 -27.36
CA GLU A 879 -30.42 6.82 -28.52
C GLU A 879 -28.90 6.86 -28.40
N LEU A 880 -28.38 7.29 -27.25
CA LEU A 880 -26.94 7.26 -26.98
C LEU A 880 -26.39 5.83 -27.03
N GLY A 881 -27.21 4.86 -26.62
CA GLY A 881 -26.89 3.44 -26.68
C GLY A 881 -26.75 2.86 -28.09
N ARG A 882 -27.17 3.56 -29.15
CA ARG A 882 -27.06 3.09 -30.55
C ARG A 882 -25.73 3.43 -31.22
N THR A 883 -25.05 4.49 -30.79
CA THR A 883 -23.83 5.00 -31.47
C THR A 883 -22.55 4.52 -30.80
N ASN A 884 -22.36 4.81 -29.51
CA ASN A 884 -21.20 4.36 -28.74
C ASN A 884 -21.53 4.18 -27.25
N PRO A 885 -22.36 3.17 -26.90
CA PRO A 885 -22.94 2.99 -25.57
C PRO A 885 -21.91 2.99 -24.42
N GLY A 886 -20.76 2.34 -24.61
CA GLY A 886 -19.73 2.25 -23.57
C GLY A 886 -18.99 3.56 -23.29
N GLN A 887 -19.09 4.54 -24.18
CA GLN A 887 -18.44 5.84 -24.04
C GLN A 887 -19.23 6.79 -23.11
N PHE A 888 -20.55 6.63 -23.00
CA PHE A 888 -21.40 7.52 -22.22
C PHE A 888 -21.77 6.89 -20.87
N ARG A 889 -21.36 7.49 -19.76
CA ARG A 889 -21.93 7.21 -18.44
C ARG A 889 -22.89 8.32 -18.07
N VAL A 890 -24.18 8.07 -18.24
CA VAL A 890 -25.22 9.08 -17.99
C VAL A 890 -25.82 8.90 -16.61
N THR A 891 -26.03 10.00 -15.91
CA THR A 891 -26.82 10.01 -14.67
C THR A 891 -27.87 11.11 -14.68
N PHE A 892 -28.97 10.86 -13.99
CA PHE A 892 -30.07 11.81 -13.80
C PHE A 892 -30.17 12.13 -12.31
N VAL A 893 -30.21 13.41 -11.96
CA VAL A 893 -30.36 13.86 -10.57
C VAL A 893 -31.49 14.88 -10.50
N GLU A 894 -32.40 14.68 -9.56
CA GLU A 894 -33.47 15.65 -9.32
C GLU A 894 -32.94 16.96 -8.72
N SER A 895 -33.68 18.04 -8.92
CA SER A 895 -33.36 19.39 -8.40
C SER A 895 -34.06 19.74 -7.10
N HIS A 896 -34.99 18.90 -6.69
CA HIS A 896 -35.81 19.09 -5.50
C HIS A 896 -35.86 17.78 -4.71
N PHE A 897 -35.95 17.91 -3.39
CA PHE A 897 -36.28 16.80 -2.51
C PHE A 897 -37.76 16.40 -2.71
N PRO A 898 -38.19 15.22 -2.19
CA PRO A 898 -39.57 14.76 -2.34
C PRO A 898 -40.63 15.69 -1.76
N ASP A 899 -40.25 16.55 -0.80
CA ASP A 899 -41.11 17.58 -0.21
C ASP A 899 -41.21 18.87 -1.06
N GLY A 900 -40.54 18.92 -2.22
CA GLY A 900 -40.50 20.08 -3.10
C GLY A 900 -39.46 21.14 -2.72
N THR A 901 -38.63 20.91 -1.70
CA THR A 901 -37.55 21.84 -1.32
C THR A 901 -36.42 21.78 -2.35
N PRO A 902 -35.94 22.92 -2.89
CA PRO A 902 -34.81 22.95 -3.82
C PRO A 902 -33.52 22.41 -3.18
N ILE A 903 -32.76 21.65 -3.95
CA ILE A 903 -31.47 21.11 -3.51
C ILE A 903 -30.39 22.20 -3.69
N PRO A 904 -29.61 22.52 -2.64
CA PRO A 904 -28.53 23.49 -2.76
C PRO A 904 -27.48 23.11 -3.81
N PRO A 905 -26.90 24.06 -4.57
CA PRO A 905 -25.94 23.77 -5.64
C PRO A 905 -24.75 22.89 -5.23
N LYS A 906 -24.21 23.13 -4.02
CA LYS A 906 -23.11 22.31 -3.48
C LYS A 906 -23.51 20.86 -3.28
N LEU A 907 -24.75 20.62 -2.87
CA LEU A 907 -25.30 19.28 -2.65
C LEU A 907 -25.65 18.60 -3.99
N ASN A 908 -26.16 19.34 -4.98
CA ASN A 908 -26.36 18.83 -6.35
C ASN A 908 -25.09 18.20 -6.92
N SER A 909 -23.93 18.86 -6.76
CA SER A 909 -22.63 18.32 -7.18
C SER A 909 -22.31 16.98 -6.50
N GLN A 910 -22.55 16.86 -5.20
CA GLN A 910 -22.32 15.61 -4.45
C GLN A 910 -23.26 14.50 -4.90
N MET A 911 -24.51 14.82 -5.22
CA MET A 911 -25.50 13.86 -5.68
C MET A 911 -25.18 13.31 -7.08
N VAL A 912 -24.67 14.14 -7.99
CA VAL A 912 -24.15 13.70 -9.29
C VAL A 912 -23.01 12.69 -9.10
N VAL A 913 -22.02 13.04 -8.27
CA VAL A 913 -20.90 12.16 -7.95
C VAL A 913 -21.37 10.83 -7.34
N LYS A 914 -22.40 10.88 -6.47
CA LYS A 914 -22.98 9.66 -5.88
C LYS A 914 -23.63 8.76 -6.94
N ALA A 915 -24.46 9.32 -7.82
CA ALA A 915 -25.11 8.56 -8.89
C ALA A 915 -24.07 7.93 -9.85
N GLU A 916 -23.01 8.68 -10.18
CA GLU A 916 -21.93 8.24 -11.04
C GLU A 916 -21.10 7.11 -10.40
N ASN A 917 -20.79 7.23 -9.10
CA ASN A 917 -20.11 6.18 -8.35
C ASN A 917 -20.92 4.89 -8.30
N LEU A 918 -22.26 4.99 -8.19
CA LEU A 918 -23.14 3.83 -8.24
C LEU A 918 -23.08 3.12 -9.60
N GLU A 919 -23.13 3.87 -10.70
CA GLU A 919 -22.95 3.31 -12.06
C GLU A 919 -21.60 2.60 -12.19
N LYS A 920 -20.51 3.26 -11.75
CA LYS A 920 -19.15 2.71 -11.79
C LYS A 920 -19.03 1.42 -10.99
N SER A 921 -19.61 1.37 -9.79
CA SER A 921 -19.62 0.18 -8.93
C SER A 921 -20.44 -0.95 -9.55
N MET A 922 -21.61 -0.64 -10.11
CA MET A 922 -22.44 -1.62 -10.81
C MET A 922 -21.70 -2.22 -12.01
N ARG A 923 -21.05 -1.39 -12.83
CA ARG A 923 -20.26 -1.86 -13.99
C ARG A 923 -19.09 -2.76 -13.56
N LYS A 924 -18.38 -2.43 -12.48
CA LYS A 924 -17.32 -3.29 -11.92
C LYS A 924 -17.83 -4.68 -11.53
N MET A 925 -19.10 -4.81 -11.13
CA MET A 925 -19.67 -6.09 -10.73
C MET A 925 -19.94 -6.99 -11.93
N PHE A 926 -20.64 -6.50 -12.97
CA PHE A 926 -21.05 -7.35 -14.08
C PHE A 926 -20.01 -7.50 -15.20
N VAL A 927 -18.98 -6.65 -15.28
CA VAL A 927 -17.96 -6.77 -16.34
C VAL A 927 -16.86 -7.76 -15.97
N GLY A 928 -16.68 -8.79 -16.80
CA GLY A 928 -15.63 -9.80 -16.71
C GLY A 928 -15.82 -10.96 -17.70
N SER A 929 -14.88 -11.91 -17.69
CA SER A 929 -14.88 -13.09 -18.55
C SER A 929 -14.93 -14.38 -17.71
N GLY A 930 -15.39 -15.48 -18.32
CA GLY A 930 -15.26 -16.82 -17.75
C GLY A 930 -16.38 -17.28 -16.81
N SER A 931 -17.47 -16.53 -16.68
CA SER A 931 -18.71 -17.04 -16.05
C SER A 931 -19.95 -16.57 -16.80
N SER A 932 -21.01 -17.38 -16.80
CA SER A 932 -22.30 -17.04 -17.41
C SER A 932 -23.05 -15.88 -16.73
N HIS A 933 -22.50 -15.36 -15.63
CA HIS A 933 -23.02 -14.24 -14.86
C HIS A 933 -22.23 -12.94 -15.07
N LEU A 934 -21.26 -12.93 -15.99
CA LEU A 934 -20.48 -11.75 -16.34
C LEU A 934 -20.62 -11.45 -17.83
N ILE A 935 -20.52 -10.17 -18.16
CA ILE A 935 -20.53 -9.64 -19.52
C ILE A 935 -19.07 -9.37 -19.92
N PRO A 936 -18.58 -9.99 -21.02
CA PRO A 936 -17.22 -9.74 -21.50
C PRO A 936 -16.97 -8.25 -21.73
N PRO A 937 -15.76 -7.71 -21.47
CA PRO A 937 -15.49 -6.27 -21.62
C PRO A 937 -15.85 -5.69 -22.99
N THR A 938 -15.48 -6.38 -24.07
CA THR A 938 -15.81 -5.99 -25.45
C THR A 938 -17.31 -5.85 -25.66
N ARG A 939 -18.09 -6.75 -25.07
CA ARG A 939 -19.54 -6.72 -25.10
C ARG A 939 -20.11 -5.65 -24.18
N ALA A 940 -19.57 -5.47 -22.98
CA ALA A 940 -20.01 -4.44 -22.03
C ALA A 940 -19.81 -3.02 -22.57
N ASN A 941 -18.80 -2.79 -23.42
CA ASN A 941 -18.59 -1.53 -24.13
C ASN A 941 -19.66 -1.27 -25.21
N GLN A 942 -20.45 -2.29 -25.57
CA GLN A 942 -21.62 -2.17 -26.45
C GLN A 942 -22.93 -1.98 -25.67
N LEU A 943 -22.86 -1.90 -24.34
CA LEU A 943 -24.02 -1.74 -23.46
C LEU A 943 -23.92 -0.42 -22.68
N MET A 944 -25.05 0.27 -22.59
CA MET A 944 -25.17 1.50 -21.82
C MET A 944 -26.00 1.22 -20.56
N ALA A 945 -25.54 1.79 -19.46
CA ALA A 945 -26.31 1.86 -18.23
C ALA A 945 -26.31 3.30 -17.76
N ALA A 946 -27.46 3.78 -17.32
CA ALA A 946 -27.61 5.09 -16.72
C ALA A 946 -28.34 4.96 -15.38
N VAL A 947 -27.91 5.77 -14.42
CA VAL A 947 -28.44 5.76 -13.06
C VAL A 947 -29.19 7.06 -12.82
N GLU A 948 -30.41 6.93 -12.34
CA GLU A 948 -31.19 8.05 -11.84
C GLU A 948 -31.19 8.04 -10.33
N PHE A 949 -31.04 9.21 -9.72
CA PHE A 949 -31.02 9.39 -8.28
C PHE A 949 -32.09 10.40 -7.82
N TYR A 950 -32.99 9.93 -6.96
CA TYR A 950 -33.95 10.73 -6.20
C TYR A 950 -33.42 10.88 -4.77
N PRO A 951 -32.71 11.97 -4.46
CA PRO A 951 -32.21 12.20 -3.12
C PRO A 951 -33.36 12.47 -2.14
N THR A 952 -33.14 12.16 -0.86
CA THR A 952 -34.01 12.62 0.23
C THR A 952 -33.32 13.74 1.02
N ASN A 953 -34.07 14.45 1.86
CA ASN A 953 -33.51 15.45 2.78
C ASN A 953 -32.62 14.83 3.88
N ILE A 954 -32.63 13.50 4.02
CA ILE A 954 -31.72 12.76 4.90
C ILE A 954 -30.40 12.57 4.14
N ALA A 955 -29.31 13.05 4.74
CA ALA A 955 -27.97 12.96 4.17
C ALA A 955 -27.65 11.51 3.78
N GLY A 956 -27.27 11.30 2.52
CA GLY A 956 -26.88 9.99 2.01
C GLY A 956 -28.04 9.05 1.63
N ALA A 957 -29.29 9.35 1.98
CA ALA A 957 -30.43 8.51 1.61
C ALA A 957 -31.11 8.97 0.31
N GLY A 958 -31.65 8.02 -0.45
CA GLY A 958 -32.40 8.28 -1.67
C GLY A 958 -32.74 7.01 -2.45
N ARG A 959 -33.53 7.16 -3.50
CA ARG A 959 -33.92 6.06 -4.39
C ARG A 959 -33.13 6.12 -5.69
N PHE A 960 -32.71 4.95 -6.18
CA PHE A 960 -32.05 4.83 -7.47
C PHE A 960 -32.92 4.09 -8.48
N ASN A 961 -32.89 4.53 -9.73
CA ASN A 961 -33.47 3.82 -10.87
C ASN A 961 -32.37 3.48 -11.90
N LEU A 962 -32.56 2.38 -12.62
CA LEU A 962 -31.64 1.93 -13.67
C LEU A 962 -32.30 2.05 -15.04
N PHE A 963 -31.61 2.70 -15.98
CA PHE A 963 -31.95 2.73 -17.40
C PHE A 963 -30.89 1.98 -18.19
N LEU A 964 -31.33 1.22 -19.18
CA LEU A 964 -30.49 0.36 -19.99
C LEU A 964 -30.62 0.73 -21.47
N GLY A 965 -29.49 0.80 -22.18
CA GLY A 965 -29.44 1.18 -23.59
C GLY A 965 -28.48 0.31 -24.41
N GLY A 966 -28.68 0.28 -25.72
CA GLY A 966 -27.99 -0.63 -26.64
C GLY A 966 -28.79 -1.91 -26.90
N ASN A 967 -28.24 -2.78 -27.75
CA ASN A 967 -28.87 -4.07 -28.05
C ASN A 967 -28.59 -5.04 -26.89
N ILE A 968 -29.46 -5.11 -25.89
CA ILE A 968 -29.28 -5.91 -24.66
C ILE A 968 -30.13 -7.19 -24.71
N THR A 969 -29.51 -8.34 -24.47
CA THR A 969 -30.22 -9.62 -24.32
C THR A 969 -30.86 -9.75 -22.93
N ASP A 970 -31.86 -10.61 -22.78
CA ASP A 970 -32.52 -10.83 -21.47
C ASP A 970 -31.56 -11.35 -20.40
N GLN A 971 -30.56 -12.15 -20.80
CA GLN A 971 -29.53 -12.61 -19.87
C GLN A 971 -28.66 -11.45 -19.38
N GLU A 972 -28.19 -10.59 -20.27
CA GLU A 972 -27.39 -9.41 -19.93
C GLU A 972 -28.19 -8.45 -19.04
N ARG A 973 -29.46 -8.22 -19.37
CA ARG A 973 -30.39 -7.43 -18.55
C ARG A 973 -30.46 -7.97 -17.12
N ARG A 974 -30.71 -9.27 -16.94
CA ARG A 974 -30.78 -9.89 -15.60
C ARG A 974 -29.46 -9.76 -14.82
N ILE A 975 -28.33 -9.86 -15.51
CA ILE A 975 -27.00 -9.68 -14.89
C ILE A 975 -26.84 -8.23 -14.40
N MET A 976 -27.15 -7.25 -15.25
CA MET A 976 -27.02 -5.82 -14.93
C MET A 976 -27.97 -5.41 -13.80
N GLU A 977 -29.22 -5.85 -13.83
CA GLU A 977 -30.21 -5.60 -12.76
C GLU A 977 -29.79 -6.23 -11.43
N ARG A 978 -29.23 -7.45 -11.45
CA ARG A 978 -28.70 -8.09 -10.24
C ARG A 978 -27.55 -7.27 -9.66
N ALA A 979 -26.61 -6.84 -10.50
CA ALA A 979 -25.50 -5.99 -10.08
C ALA A 979 -26.00 -4.68 -9.46
N PHE A 980 -26.96 -4.03 -10.10
CA PHE A 980 -27.59 -2.79 -9.59
C PHE A 980 -28.19 -2.99 -8.20
N ARG A 981 -29.01 -4.04 -8.01
CA ARG A 981 -29.63 -4.34 -6.71
C ARG A 981 -28.59 -4.57 -5.61
N MET A 982 -27.49 -5.26 -5.92
CA MET A 982 -26.42 -5.51 -4.96
C MET A 982 -25.69 -4.23 -4.56
N VAL A 983 -25.36 -3.35 -5.50
CA VAL A 983 -24.71 -2.06 -5.20
C VAL A 983 -25.65 -1.14 -4.42
N VAL A 984 -26.92 -1.03 -4.83
CA VAL A 984 -27.93 -0.25 -4.11
C VAL A 984 -28.10 -0.78 -2.68
N ALA A 985 -28.15 -2.09 -2.48
CA ALA A 985 -28.21 -2.68 -1.15
C ALA A 985 -26.95 -2.40 -0.31
N GLN A 986 -25.76 -2.34 -0.92
CA GLN A 986 -24.53 -1.95 -0.24
C GLN A 986 -24.56 -0.48 0.19
N GLU A 987 -24.99 0.42 -0.69
CA GLU A 987 -25.19 1.85 -0.39
C GLU A 987 -26.23 2.07 0.73
N HIS A 988 -27.29 1.26 0.76
CA HIS A 988 -28.30 1.31 1.82
C HIS A 988 -27.88 0.63 3.12
N ARG A 989 -26.95 -0.31 3.11
CA ARG A 989 -26.38 -0.83 4.35
C ARG A 989 -25.53 0.21 5.07
N LEU A 990 -24.98 1.15 4.32
CA LEU A 990 -24.36 2.36 4.87
C LEU A 990 -25.42 3.38 5.34
N ASN A 991 -26.65 3.35 4.80
CA ASN A 991 -27.75 4.29 5.08
C ASN A 991 -29.14 3.62 4.90
N THR A 992 -29.75 3.14 5.98
CA THR A 992 -30.91 2.22 6.02
C THR A 992 -32.10 2.50 5.05
N ALA A 993 -32.59 1.41 4.44
CA ALA A 993 -33.84 1.15 3.66
C ALA A 993 -34.04 1.77 2.26
N GLY A 994 -34.24 0.92 1.23
CA GLY A 994 -34.65 1.33 -0.11
C GLY A 994 -35.41 0.23 -0.90
N THR A 995 -36.29 0.66 -1.81
CA THR A 995 -37.15 -0.18 -2.67
C THR A 995 -36.71 -0.08 -4.13
N VAL A 996 -36.73 -1.20 -4.86
CA VAL A 996 -36.35 -1.29 -6.28
C VAL A 996 -37.62 -1.25 -7.14
N PHE A 997 -37.73 -0.27 -8.05
CA PHE A 997 -38.80 -0.24 -9.06
C PHE A 997 -38.25 -0.71 -10.42
N LEU A 998 -38.92 -1.68 -11.05
CA LEU A 998 -38.67 -2.12 -12.42
C LEU A 998 -39.80 -1.58 -13.32
N PRO A 999 -39.53 -1.13 -14.56
CA PRO A 999 -40.59 -0.73 -15.49
C PRO A 999 -41.41 -1.96 -15.93
N PRO A 1000 -42.72 -1.77 -16.22
CA PRO A 1000 -43.57 -2.87 -16.66
C PRO A 1000 -43.08 -3.40 -18.01
N ALA A 1001 -42.88 -4.71 -18.09
CA ALA A 1001 -42.83 -5.40 -19.36
C ALA A 1001 -44.17 -5.16 -20.08
N VAL A 1002 -44.11 -4.94 -21.39
CA VAL A 1002 -45.29 -4.97 -22.24
C VAL A 1002 -45.86 -6.39 -22.17
N GLY A 1003 -46.82 -6.61 -21.25
CA GLY A 1003 -47.50 -7.89 -21.03
C GLY A 1003 -47.49 -8.36 -19.57
N ALA A 1004 -48.52 -7.96 -18.81
CA ALA A 1004 -49.12 -8.58 -17.62
C ALA A 1004 -48.26 -9.43 -16.64
N ALA A 1005 -47.96 -8.87 -15.47
CA ALA A 1005 -48.30 -9.38 -14.13
C ALA A 1005 -47.55 -8.57 -13.05
N GLU A 1006 -48.30 -7.91 -12.18
CA GLU A 1006 -47.82 -7.13 -11.04
C GLU A 1006 -47.34 -8.10 -9.93
N ILE A 1007 -46.03 -8.10 -9.61
CA ILE A 1007 -45.52 -8.78 -8.41
C ILE A 1007 -45.09 -7.72 -7.41
N LEU A 1008 -46.01 -7.40 -6.50
CA LEU A 1008 -45.75 -6.70 -5.25
C LEU A 1008 -44.91 -7.61 -4.34
N LEU A 1009 -43.65 -7.23 -4.10
CA LEU A 1009 -42.93 -7.72 -2.92
C LEU A 1009 -43.34 -6.83 -1.74
N THR A 1010 -44.40 -7.21 -1.04
CA THR A 1010 -44.71 -6.68 0.29
C THR A 1010 -43.58 -7.03 1.27
N PRO A 1011 -43.22 -6.13 2.19
CA PRO A 1011 -42.27 -6.45 3.26
C PRO A 1011 -42.82 -7.62 4.07
N VAL A 1012 -42.02 -8.67 4.24
CA VAL A 1012 -42.30 -9.72 5.21
C VAL A 1012 -42.25 -9.07 6.60
N PRO A 1013 -43.33 -9.11 7.39
CA PRO A 1013 -43.27 -8.64 8.77
C PRO A 1013 -42.31 -9.55 9.54
N ALA A 1014 -41.40 -8.93 10.28
CA ALA A 1014 -40.50 -9.65 11.18
C ALA A 1014 -41.34 -10.32 12.28
N ASN A 1015 -41.44 -11.65 12.22
CA ASN A 1015 -41.75 -12.55 13.32
C ASN A 1015 -40.71 -13.67 13.31
#